data_AF-A0AB37W7G0-F1
#
_entry.id   AF-A0AB37W7G0-F1
#
_cell.length_a   1.000
_cell.length_b   1.000
_cell.length_c   1.000
_cell.angle_alpha   90.00
_cell.angle_beta   90.00
_cell.angle_gamma   90.00
#
_symmetry.space_group_name_H-M   'P 1'
#
loop_
_entity.id
_entity.type
_entity.pdbx_description
1 polymer ?
#
loop_
_entity_poly.entity_id
_entity_poly.type
_entity_poly.pdbx_seq_one_letter_code
_entity_poly.pdbx_strand_id
1 'polypeptide(L)'
;MAEDKVQTFDIPKTCKAGVVVNEGPDFRVEVQDVPVPECGPTDVLIKLNATGICHSDLHFMLNDWALPKMSDLGTKCAGHEGSGVIVKVGDQVKNLKPGMRAGYKPIQDTCGSCELCRNGNECYCAKAVLTGLMIDGSYKQYIVSPERYTTLVPDGVNDYIAGPIMCSASTIYTSIKESQLRPGDWAVFPGAGGGVGLQGVQLAKAMGLRAIAIDTGDDKQKLCMETGGAEHFIDFKKVDNVGEEVVRLCDGIGAHGVFVTAVQTYPNSISYLGGRVGGKVMCIGLPPAGTQHIDVDPNQMCFRKQSVQGTLVSSMADVDKTLDFAKRGLLKPIYTVYPLSKFNEAVQKLKRGEIAGRAVVDFNMDSSSNPSSRGQAEASSSRPLNGKQPVVEDDHSDEEELLADDPLERDLPEQLSFKRRPKASTSSFGFSRYLPSSLGSSSNRTSPQPRSHRPNGSTELILNYLDTPGNAGEHLQDTKDANGLDWYIEGPGRRVGYDDLTAIDWIFEYAKERQRLRYLYTGSSGVLGHIKQLADASQVWIILVAAGILSGGIAAFIDVASDWLADLKTGYCHNVDGDGRFYLNKSFCCWGIEEEQACHDWNSWGAAMGIESVGGRYVVEYIFFVLFSVLFAACASLLVREFSPYAKHSGIPEIKTVLGGFVIRHFLGGWTLVTKTIGLCFAVASGLWLGKEGPLVHVACCSANLFMKLFGNVNGNEARKREVFSAAAAAGISVAFGAPIGGVLFSLEQLSYYFPDKTMWSSFVCAMVAAVTLQACNPFHTGKLVLYQVTYHSGWHDFELLPFAFLGILGGLFGGFFIKLNMGVAEWRKNRQYLKGPVTEVVIVSFITALINFPIKFMRAQASELVHILFAECADLNEDTLGLCKSGKANTGVIALLLISSGLGIILSGFTFGLQIPAGIILPSMAIGGLFGRAVGLSVEVVQAAWPALFVFKSCEPDVPCVTPGTYAIVGAASALAGTTRMTVSIVVIMFELTGALTYVLPIMIAVMISKWIGDAISPRGIYESWIHFKGYPFLDNREDNGSSIPDVGASHVMTRIEDLTAITATGHTIGSLRQLLSQHRFRGFPVIDNSRDALLLGYISRTELQYALQLALTPPRSLAAETEAYFSHQPLSDPTTSLDLRPWMDQTPITLNAKASFQLTVSMFQKLGLRYVLFTDRGMLKGLLTKKDVWYVMNGIEEEREEGGAGIGVGRGGLREEGDDDEESEERGLLGTPEEEQDDFIGAHDR
;
A
#
# COMPACT_ATOMS: atom_id res chain seq x y z
N MET A 1 38.19 16.61 -39.28
CA MET A 1 37.28 17.76 -39.10
C MET A 1 36.58 17.98 -40.42
N ALA A 2 35.36 17.48 -40.57
CA ALA A 2 34.49 17.87 -41.68
C ALA A 2 33.69 19.09 -41.20
N GLU A 3 33.81 20.22 -41.91
CA GLU A 3 32.97 21.39 -41.67
C GLU A 3 31.54 21.03 -42.07
N ASP A 4 30.65 20.87 -41.08
CA ASP A 4 29.20 20.76 -41.29
C ASP A 4 28.73 22.07 -41.96
N LYS A 5 28.48 22.03 -43.27
CA LYS A 5 27.82 23.13 -43.99
C LYS A 5 26.44 23.35 -43.36
N VAL A 6 26.26 24.48 -42.65
CA VAL A 6 24.96 24.91 -42.14
C VAL A 6 24.02 25.15 -43.33
N GLN A 7 23.00 24.32 -43.47
CA GLN A 7 22.03 24.40 -44.54
C GLN A 7 21.22 25.70 -44.40
N THR A 8 21.39 26.63 -45.33
CA THR A 8 20.73 27.95 -45.32
C THR A 8 19.44 27.88 -46.15
N PHE A 9 18.31 28.25 -45.55
CA PHE A 9 16.99 28.26 -46.19
C PHE A 9 16.56 29.69 -46.53
N ASP A 10 15.97 29.89 -47.71
CA ASP A 10 15.34 31.16 -48.08
C ASP A 10 13.93 31.22 -47.44
N ILE A 11 13.68 32.26 -46.61
CA ILE A 11 12.47 32.38 -45.80
C ILE A 11 11.63 33.53 -46.35
N PRO A 12 10.42 33.27 -46.87
CA PRO A 12 9.57 34.31 -47.45
C PRO A 12 9.00 35.24 -46.37
N LYS A 13 8.58 36.45 -46.75
CA LYS A 13 7.90 37.39 -45.83
C LYS A 13 6.48 36.95 -45.46
N THR A 14 5.80 36.25 -46.37
CA THR A 14 4.45 35.72 -46.18
C THR A 14 4.40 34.24 -46.53
N CYS A 15 3.51 33.49 -45.88
CA CYS A 15 3.27 32.08 -46.14
C CYS A 15 1.77 31.78 -46.24
N LYS A 16 1.42 30.61 -46.79
CA LYS A 16 0.03 30.18 -46.87
C LYS A 16 -0.46 29.67 -45.51
N ALA A 17 -1.70 29.99 -45.17
CA ALA A 17 -2.37 29.45 -43.99
C ALA A 17 -3.87 29.23 -44.25
N GLY A 18 -4.41 28.17 -43.64
CA GLY A 18 -5.85 27.98 -43.49
C GLY A 18 -6.38 28.85 -42.35
N VAL A 19 -6.96 29.99 -42.69
CA VAL A 19 -7.55 30.96 -41.75
C VAL A 19 -9.01 30.61 -41.50
N VAL A 20 -9.40 30.55 -40.23
CA VAL A 20 -10.78 30.30 -39.84
C VAL A 20 -11.60 31.57 -40.01
N VAL A 21 -12.71 31.46 -40.74
CA VAL A 21 -13.66 32.55 -41.00
C VAL A 21 -15.02 32.14 -40.45
N ASN A 22 -15.71 33.08 -39.79
CA ASN A 22 -17.02 32.88 -39.15
C ASN A 22 -17.01 31.76 -38.08
N GLU A 23 -16.11 31.87 -37.10
CA GLU A 23 -16.06 30.96 -35.93
C GLU A 23 -17.46 30.74 -35.31
N GLY A 24 -17.81 29.48 -35.06
CA GLY A 24 -19.17 29.06 -34.70
C GLY A 24 -19.69 27.93 -35.59
N PRO A 25 -21.00 27.61 -35.55
CA PRO A 25 -21.60 26.50 -36.32
C PRO A 25 -21.34 26.56 -37.83
N ASP A 26 -21.19 27.76 -38.40
CA ASP A 26 -21.03 28.05 -39.83
C ASP A 26 -19.59 28.32 -40.26
N PHE A 27 -18.61 27.93 -39.43
CA PHE A 27 -17.20 28.17 -39.72
C PHE A 27 -16.76 27.57 -41.06
N ARG A 28 -15.81 28.25 -41.71
CA ARG A 28 -15.09 27.76 -42.90
C ARG A 28 -13.60 28.10 -42.82
N VAL A 29 -12.78 27.30 -43.48
CA VAL A 29 -11.34 27.53 -43.57
C VAL A 29 -11.01 28.13 -44.94
N GLU A 30 -10.43 29.32 -44.98
CA GLU A 30 -9.99 29.99 -46.20
C GLU A 30 -8.47 30.01 -46.29
N VAL A 31 -7.90 29.63 -47.43
CA VAL A 31 -6.46 29.70 -47.65
C VAL A 31 -6.08 31.16 -47.96
N GLN A 32 -5.30 31.78 -47.09
CA GLN A 32 -4.86 33.18 -47.21
C GLN A 32 -3.33 33.28 -47.08
N ASP A 33 -2.75 34.37 -47.58
CA ASP A 33 -1.36 34.74 -47.34
C ASP A 33 -1.24 35.50 -46.02
N VAL A 34 -0.47 34.97 -45.08
CA VAL A 34 -0.26 35.54 -43.74
C VAL A 34 1.23 35.78 -43.50
N PRO A 35 1.63 36.70 -42.60
CA PRO A 35 3.04 36.93 -42.30
C PRO A 35 3.69 35.70 -41.66
N VAL A 36 4.94 35.42 -42.08
CA VAL A 36 5.79 34.43 -41.42
C VAL A 36 6.17 34.95 -40.04
N PRO A 37 5.99 34.15 -38.96
CA PRO A 37 6.32 34.59 -37.60
C PRO A 37 7.84 34.77 -37.43
N GLU A 38 8.23 35.75 -36.62
CA GLU A 38 9.63 35.97 -36.28
C GLU A 38 10.13 34.90 -35.30
N CYS A 39 11.33 34.37 -35.57
CA CYS A 39 11.96 33.36 -34.71
C CYS A 39 12.65 34.05 -33.53
N GLY A 40 12.18 33.80 -32.31
CA GLY A 40 12.79 34.33 -31.08
C GLY A 40 14.14 33.70 -30.76
N PRO A 41 14.88 34.23 -29.77
CA PRO A 41 16.24 33.76 -29.43
C PRO A 41 16.32 32.29 -29.00
N THR A 42 15.27 31.76 -28.37
CA THR A 42 15.19 30.37 -27.85
C THR A 42 14.35 29.45 -28.72
N ASP A 43 13.85 29.95 -29.84
CA ASP A 43 12.84 29.27 -30.63
C ASP A 43 13.43 28.70 -31.91
N VAL A 44 12.69 27.79 -32.51
CA VAL A 44 12.94 27.28 -33.86
C VAL A 44 11.77 27.62 -34.78
N LEU A 45 12.09 28.00 -36.00
CA LEU A 45 11.12 28.20 -37.07
C LEU A 45 11.01 26.91 -37.89
N ILE A 46 9.82 26.34 -37.92
CA ILE A 46 9.54 25.08 -38.62
C ILE A 46 8.69 25.39 -39.85
N LYS A 47 9.15 24.96 -41.03
CA LYS A 47 8.36 24.92 -42.25
C LYS A 47 7.63 23.58 -42.28
N LEU A 48 6.32 23.60 -42.10
CA LEU A 48 5.48 22.41 -42.14
C LEU A 48 5.34 21.90 -43.58
N ASN A 49 5.58 20.61 -43.75
CA ASN A 49 5.31 19.89 -45.00
C ASN A 49 3.87 19.38 -45.01
N ALA A 50 3.40 18.87 -43.87
CA ALA A 50 2.06 18.33 -43.74
C ALA A 50 1.44 18.72 -42.39
N THR A 51 0.10 18.79 -42.37
CA THR A 51 -0.68 18.86 -41.13
C THR A 51 -1.81 17.86 -41.15
N GLY A 52 -1.97 17.09 -40.08
CA GLY A 52 -3.20 16.36 -39.84
C GLY A 52 -4.37 17.30 -39.50
N ILE A 53 -5.59 16.82 -39.70
CA ILE A 53 -6.83 17.48 -39.26
C ILE A 53 -7.42 16.67 -38.11
N CYS A 54 -7.47 17.26 -36.92
CA CYS A 54 -8.03 16.64 -35.72
C CYS A 54 -9.48 17.04 -35.50
N HIS A 55 -10.25 16.19 -34.82
CA HIS A 55 -11.61 16.57 -34.40
C HIS A 55 -11.59 17.69 -33.35
N SER A 56 -10.55 17.74 -32.50
CA SER A 56 -10.34 18.83 -31.55
C SER A 56 -10.16 20.19 -32.22
N ASP A 57 -9.59 20.25 -33.43
CA ASP A 57 -9.54 21.50 -34.21
C ASP A 57 -10.94 21.98 -34.57
N LEU A 58 -11.85 21.04 -34.89
CA LEU A 58 -13.24 21.37 -35.19
C LEU A 58 -13.94 21.99 -33.98
N HIS A 59 -13.68 21.49 -32.77
CA HIS A 59 -14.25 22.05 -31.55
C HIS A 59 -13.79 23.49 -31.29
N PHE A 60 -12.51 23.81 -31.53
CA PHE A 60 -12.03 25.19 -31.49
C PHE A 60 -12.71 26.07 -32.54
N MET A 61 -12.89 25.59 -33.77
CA MET A 61 -13.56 26.36 -34.83
C MET A 61 -15.09 26.49 -34.64
N LEU A 62 -15.72 25.49 -34.03
CA LEU A 62 -17.15 25.48 -33.68
C LEU A 62 -17.46 26.33 -32.46
N ASN A 63 -16.46 26.57 -31.60
CA ASN A 63 -16.60 27.22 -30.31
C ASN A 63 -17.70 26.54 -29.45
N ASP A 64 -17.63 25.21 -29.35
CA ASP A 64 -18.60 24.35 -28.66
C ASP A 64 -18.08 23.72 -27.35
N TRP A 65 -16.81 23.98 -27.03
CA TRP A 65 -16.25 23.79 -25.69
C TRP A 65 -16.44 25.06 -24.87
N ALA A 66 -16.66 24.93 -23.57
CA ALA A 66 -16.82 26.05 -22.62
C ALA A 66 -15.49 26.78 -22.35
N LEU A 67 -14.83 27.20 -23.42
CA LEU A 67 -13.55 27.90 -23.47
C LEU A 67 -13.72 29.24 -24.19
N PRO A 68 -12.80 30.20 -24.02
CA PRO A 68 -12.79 31.42 -24.83
C PRO A 68 -12.63 31.10 -26.33
N LYS A 69 -13.20 31.95 -27.17
CA LYS A 69 -13.07 31.84 -28.63
C LYS A 69 -11.61 31.96 -29.07
N MET A 70 -11.23 31.25 -30.12
CA MET A 70 -9.86 31.35 -30.66
C MET A 70 -9.58 32.78 -31.15
N SER A 71 -10.59 33.45 -31.72
CA SER A 71 -10.48 34.83 -32.18
C SER A 71 -10.29 35.84 -31.05
N ASP A 72 -10.88 35.61 -29.88
CA ASP A 72 -10.72 36.46 -28.68
C ASP A 72 -9.28 36.40 -28.13
N LEU A 73 -8.58 35.28 -28.36
CA LEU A 73 -7.17 35.07 -27.97
C LEU A 73 -6.18 35.51 -29.07
N GLY A 74 -6.67 36.02 -30.20
CA GLY A 74 -5.83 36.49 -31.31
C GLY A 74 -5.38 35.39 -32.28
N THR A 75 -5.88 34.17 -32.14
CA THR A 75 -5.56 33.02 -32.99
C THR A 75 -6.44 33.00 -34.24
N LYS A 76 -5.81 32.81 -35.40
CA LYS A 76 -6.52 32.79 -36.70
C LYS A 76 -6.45 31.44 -37.39
N CYS A 77 -5.40 30.66 -37.11
CA CYS A 77 -5.16 29.36 -37.71
C CYS A 77 -5.32 28.28 -36.64
N ALA A 78 -6.19 27.30 -36.87
CA ALA A 78 -6.31 26.11 -36.03
C ALA A 78 -5.18 25.09 -36.35
N GLY A 79 -5.28 23.87 -35.82
CA GLY A 79 -4.36 22.77 -36.13
C GLY A 79 -3.30 22.52 -35.06
N HIS A 80 -3.03 21.25 -34.79
CA HIS A 80 -2.01 20.85 -33.81
C HIS A 80 -1.31 19.53 -34.17
N GLU A 81 -1.22 19.24 -35.47
CA GLU A 81 -0.70 17.97 -36.00
C GLU A 81 0.29 18.19 -37.14
N GLY A 82 1.23 19.10 -36.92
CA GLY A 82 2.21 19.50 -37.94
C GLY A 82 3.43 18.58 -37.97
N SER A 83 3.99 18.40 -39.16
CA SER A 83 5.32 17.81 -39.37
C SER A 83 6.05 18.54 -40.48
N GLY A 84 7.36 18.74 -40.31
CA GLY A 84 8.16 19.48 -41.28
C GLY A 84 9.62 19.61 -40.91
N VAL A 85 10.27 20.66 -41.42
CA VAL A 85 11.71 20.87 -41.32
C VAL A 85 12.01 22.19 -40.61
N ILE A 86 12.97 22.17 -39.69
CA ILE A 86 13.50 23.37 -39.05
C ILE A 86 14.28 24.17 -40.11
N VAL A 87 13.86 25.40 -40.37
CA VAL A 87 14.48 26.28 -41.39
C VAL A 87 15.31 27.40 -40.78
N LYS A 88 15.05 27.75 -39.52
CA LYS A 88 15.81 28.75 -38.75
C LYS A 88 15.80 28.38 -37.28
N VAL A 89 16.89 28.69 -36.57
CA VAL A 89 17.00 28.56 -35.12
C VAL A 89 17.42 29.91 -34.52
N GLY A 90 16.95 30.21 -33.32
CA GLY A 90 17.35 31.41 -32.58
C GLY A 90 18.78 31.32 -32.05
N ASP A 91 19.36 32.48 -31.71
CA ASP A 91 20.77 32.61 -31.33
C ASP A 91 21.15 31.87 -30.03
N GLN A 92 20.17 31.50 -29.19
CA GLN A 92 20.36 30.78 -27.93
C GLN A 92 19.99 29.28 -28.01
N VAL A 93 19.59 28.79 -29.18
CA VAL A 93 19.29 27.37 -29.43
C VAL A 93 20.61 26.57 -29.48
N LYS A 94 20.69 25.46 -28.74
CA LYS A 94 21.96 24.72 -28.57
C LYS A 94 21.98 23.35 -29.25
N ASN A 95 20.84 22.67 -29.23
CA ASN A 95 20.71 21.25 -29.58
C ASN A 95 20.06 21.03 -30.93
N LEU A 96 19.30 22.01 -31.44
CA LEU A 96 18.59 21.93 -32.73
C LEU A 96 19.30 22.74 -33.81
N LYS A 97 19.32 22.22 -35.04
CA LYS A 97 19.95 22.86 -36.21
C LYS A 97 18.97 22.94 -37.38
N PRO A 98 19.12 23.94 -38.27
CA PRO A 98 18.39 23.95 -39.55
C PRO A 98 18.64 22.66 -40.34
N GLY A 99 17.60 22.14 -40.99
CA GLY A 99 17.60 20.88 -41.74
C GLY A 99 17.07 19.67 -40.97
N MET A 100 16.98 19.75 -39.64
CA MET A 100 16.37 18.68 -38.83
C MET A 100 14.86 18.65 -38.99
N ARG A 101 14.25 17.46 -38.92
CA ARG A 101 12.79 17.29 -39.00
C ARG A 101 12.14 17.40 -37.62
N ALA A 102 11.04 18.11 -37.53
CA ALA A 102 10.34 18.40 -36.28
C ALA A 102 8.83 18.33 -36.41
N GLY A 103 8.17 18.01 -35.30
CA GLY A 103 6.72 17.94 -35.17
C GLY A 103 6.13 19.11 -34.39
N TYR A 104 4.85 19.40 -34.64
CA TYR A 104 4.05 20.40 -33.96
C TYR A 104 2.81 19.74 -33.37
N LYS A 105 2.64 19.85 -32.05
CA LYS A 105 1.73 19.03 -31.24
C LYS A 105 0.71 19.89 -30.47
N PRO A 106 -0.32 19.32 -29.81
CA PRO A 106 -1.37 20.05 -29.07
C PRO A 106 -0.90 21.07 -28.04
N ILE A 107 0.27 20.83 -27.46
CA ILE A 107 0.88 21.73 -26.48
C ILE A 107 2.18 22.27 -27.05
N GLN A 108 2.28 23.60 -27.14
CA GLN A 108 3.46 24.28 -27.64
C GLN A 108 4.53 24.41 -26.56
N ASP A 109 4.10 24.68 -25.32
CA ASP A 109 4.99 24.96 -24.21
C ASP A 109 4.29 24.77 -22.87
N THR A 110 5.09 24.58 -21.81
CA THR A 110 4.62 24.43 -20.43
C THR A 110 5.56 25.18 -19.49
N CYS A 111 5.18 25.35 -18.22
CA CYS A 111 6.03 26.10 -17.28
C CYS A 111 7.32 25.36 -16.87
N GLY A 112 7.40 24.04 -17.04
CA GLY A 112 8.54 23.20 -16.66
C GLY A 112 8.86 23.14 -15.17
N SER A 113 8.14 23.86 -14.32
CA SER A 113 8.47 24.03 -12.90
C SER A 113 7.37 23.56 -11.93
N CYS A 114 6.13 23.41 -12.39
CA CYS A 114 5.04 22.93 -11.53
C CYS A 114 5.14 21.42 -11.29
N GLU A 115 4.42 20.94 -10.28
CA GLU A 115 4.37 19.51 -9.92
C GLU A 115 4.01 18.62 -11.10
N LEU A 116 2.97 18.98 -11.86
CA LEU A 116 2.51 18.24 -13.03
C LEU A 116 3.60 18.12 -14.10
N CYS A 117 4.33 19.22 -14.36
CA CYS A 117 5.46 19.21 -15.29
C CYS A 117 6.64 18.35 -14.82
N ARG A 118 6.85 18.24 -13.50
CA ARG A 118 7.96 17.45 -12.92
C ARG A 118 7.66 15.97 -12.82
N ASN A 119 6.37 15.58 -12.82
CA ASN A 119 5.93 14.20 -12.66
C ASN A 119 5.52 13.51 -13.98
N GLY A 120 5.87 14.10 -15.14
CA GLY A 120 5.53 13.52 -16.46
C GLY A 120 4.05 13.67 -16.85
N ASN A 121 3.33 14.57 -16.17
CA ASN A 121 1.95 14.95 -16.45
C ASN A 121 1.89 16.41 -16.96
N GLU A 122 2.92 16.85 -17.69
CA GLU A 122 3.06 18.23 -18.15
C GLU A 122 1.90 18.68 -19.04
N CYS A 123 1.18 17.74 -19.65
CA CYS A 123 0.01 18.01 -20.47
C CYS A 123 -1.18 18.61 -19.67
N TYR A 124 -1.19 18.45 -18.35
CA TYR A 124 -2.19 19.05 -17.45
C TYR A 124 -1.70 20.36 -16.80
N CYS A 125 -0.58 20.92 -17.25
CA CYS A 125 -0.07 22.17 -16.70
C CYS A 125 -1.06 23.32 -16.88
N ALA A 126 -1.40 24.03 -15.79
CA ALA A 126 -2.28 25.20 -15.84
C ALA A 126 -1.71 26.37 -16.69
N LYS A 127 -0.40 26.36 -16.96
CA LYS A 127 0.29 27.32 -17.85
C LYS A 127 0.65 26.69 -19.20
N ALA A 128 0.01 25.58 -19.59
CA ALA A 128 0.20 24.98 -20.90
C ALA A 128 -0.31 25.93 -21.99
N VAL A 129 0.46 26.07 -23.06
CA VAL A 129 0.10 26.88 -24.22
C VAL A 129 -0.49 25.95 -25.28
N LEU A 130 -1.79 26.09 -25.55
CA LEU A 130 -2.53 25.23 -26.48
C LEU A 130 -2.41 25.75 -27.92
N THR A 131 -1.93 24.90 -28.82
CA THR A 131 -1.79 25.19 -30.25
C THR A 131 -3.16 25.20 -30.94
N GLY A 132 -3.41 26.18 -31.80
CA GLY A 132 -4.69 26.33 -32.50
C GLY A 132 -5.81 26.99 -31.68
N LEU A 133 -5.61 27.23 -30.38
CA LEU A 133 -6.52 27.98 -29.51
C LEU A 133 -5.88 29.28 -28.99
N MET A 134 -4.78 29.17 -28.24
CA MET A 134 -4.10 30.33 -27.61
C MET A 134 -3.11 31.01 -28.56
N ILE A 135 -2.61 30.26 -29.54
CA ILE A 135 -1.65 30.70 -30.54
C ILE A 135 -1.92 29.97 -31.87
N ASP A 136 -1.47 30.55 -32.99
CA ASP A 136 -1.65 29.98 -34.33
C ASP A 136 -1.14 28.54 -34.43
N GLY A 137 -2.01 27.67 -34.92
CA GLY A 137 -1.79 26.24 -35.08
C GLY A 137 -1.12 25.82 -36.40
N SER A 138 -1.06 24.50 -36.62
CA SER A 138 -0.39 23.87 -37.76
C SER A 138 -1.09 24.06 -39.11
N TYR A 139 -2.25 24.75 -39.18
CA TYR A 139 -2.87 25.12 -40.47
C TYR A 139 -2.10 26.24 -41.18
N LYS A 140 -1.05 26.78 -40.54
CA LYS A 140 -0.10 27.74 -41.07
C LYS A 140 1.20 27.07 -41.49
N GLN A 141 1.69 27.38 -42.69
CA GLN A 141 2.87 26.71 -43.27
C GLN A 141 4.19 26.96 -42.50
N TYR A 142 4.33 28.09 -41.81
CA TYR A 142 5.49 28.41 -40.98
C TYR A 142 5.05 28.72 -39.56
N ILE A 143 5.58 27.96 -38.59
CA ILE A 143 5.26 28.08 -37.18
C ILE A 143 6.54 28.19 -36.34
N VAL A 144 6.40 28.78 -35.15
CA VAL A 144 7.48 28.90 -34.17
C VAL A 144 7.22 27.92 -33.04
N SER A 145 8.28 27.28 -32.55
CA SER A 145 8.21 26.36 -31.42
C SER A 145 9.45 26.55 -30.53
N PRO A 146 9.30 26.63 -29.19
CA PRO A 146 10.45 26.70 -28.29
C PRO A 146 11.35 25.46 -28.42
N GLU A 147 12.68 25.63 -28.40
CA GLU A 147 13.63 24.52 -28.51
C GLU A 147 13.30 23.40 -27.51
N ARG A 148 13.02 23.78 -26.25
CA ARG A 148 12.83 22.86 -25.13
C ARG A 148 11.65 21.89 -25.28
N TYR A 149 10.65 22.25 -26.09
CA TYR A 149 9.41 21.49 -26.20
C TYR A 149 9.17 20.94 -27.61
N THR A 150 10.08 21.23 -28.54
CA THR A 150 10.02 20.77 -29.93
C THR A 150 10.40 19.29 -30.02
N THR A 151 9.52 18.48 -30.62
CA THR A 151 9.76 17.05 -30.82
C THR A 151 10.42 16.80 -32.17
N LEU A 152 11.50 16.01 -32.18
CA LEU A 152 12.19 15.62 -33.41
C LEU A 152 11.50 14.44 -34.08
N VAL A 153 11.35 14.51 -35.40
CA VAL A 153 10.82 13.40 -36.19
C VAL A 153 11.99 12.53 -36.66
N PRO A 154 12.06 11.24 -36.27
CA PRO A 154 13.17 10.38 -36.63
C PRO A 154 13.19 10.04 -38.13
N ASP A 155 14.40 9.76 -38.62
CA ASP A 155 14.59 9.25 -39.98
C ASP A 155 13.85 7.91 -40.16
N GLY A 156 13.17 7.77 -41.30
CA GLY A 156 12.34 6.60 -41.64
C GLY A 156 10.84 6.77 -41.36
N VAL A 157 10.41 7.81 -40.63
CA VAL A 157 8.98 8.12 -40.45
C VAL A 157 8.56 9.19 -41.45
N ASN A 158 7.55 8.95 -42.28
CA ASN A 158 7.04 9.92 -43.25
C ASN A 158 6.31 11.09 -42.54
N ASP A 159 6.44 12.33 -43.04
CA ASP A 159 5.75 13.51 -42.51
C ASP A 159 4.23 13.33 -42.44
N TYR A 160 3.61 12.67 -43.43
CA TYR A 160 2.17 12.38 -43.42
C TYR A 160 1.73 11.43 -42.31
N ILE A 161 2.66 10.64 -41.76
CA ILE A 161 2.44 9.77 -40.60
C ILE A 161 2.79 10.54 -39.32
N ALA A 162 3.91 11.27 -39.33
CA ALA A 162 4.42 12.00 -38.17
C ALA A 162 3.46 13.07 -37.66
N GLY A 163 2.81 13.82 -38.56
CA GLY A 163 1.85 14.87 -38.20
C GLY A 163 0.71 14.33 -37.32
N PRO A 164 -0.08 13.35 -37.81
CA PRO A 164 -1.10 12.68 -37.00
C PRO A 164 -0.57 12.06 -35.70
N ILE A 165 0.66 11.53 -35.68
CA ILE A 165 1.24 10.97 -34.44
C ILE A 165 1.37 12.02 -33.32
N MET A 166 1.61 13.28 -33.67
CA MET A 166 1.75 14.37 -32.70
C MET A 166 0.52 14.54 -31.79
N CYS A 167 -0.66 14.10 -32.25
CA CYS A 167 -1.87 14.11 -31.43
C CYS A 167 -2.53 12.74 -31.35
N SER A 168 -3.07 12.19 -32.45
CA SER A 168 -3.95 11.04 -32.38
C SER A 168 -3.28 9.78 -31.83
N ALA A 169 -2.11 9.41 -32.35
CA ALA A 169 -1.44 8.18 -31.94
C ALA A 169 -0.86 8.30 -30.53
N SER A 170 -0.27 9.45 -30.21
CA SER A 170 0.33 9.67 -28.89
C SER A 170 -0.75 9.79 -27.80
N THR A 171 -1.90 10.39 -28.09
CA THR A 171 -3.04 10.49 -27.15
C THR A 171 -3.60 9.11 -26.81
N ILE A 172 -3.87 8.27 -27.82
CA ILE A 172 -4.38 6.91 -27.57
C ILE A 172 -3.33 6.01 -26.93
N TYR A 173 -2.04 6.20 -27.23
CA TYR A 173 -0.94 5.53 -26.54
C TYR A 173 -0.90 5.87 -25.05
N THR A 174 -0.99 7.16 -24.68
CA THR A 174 -1.07 7.60 -23.29
C THR A 174 -2.28 6.95 -22.60
N SER A 175 -3.43 6.89 -23.27
CA SER A 175 -4.63 6.24 -22.72
C SER A 175 -4.44 4.74 -22.48
N ILE A 176 -3.86 4.00 -23.44
CA ILE A 176 -3.55 2.55 -23.28
C ILE A 176 -2.50 2.33 -22.18
N LYS A 177 -1.50 3.21 -22.07
CA LYS A 177 -0.48 3.15 -21.02
C LYS A 177 -1.11 3.38 -19.63
N GLU A 178 -1.95 4.40 -19.49
CA GLU A 178 -2.61 4.76 -18.22
C GLU A 178 -3.70 3.77 -17.80
N SER A 179 -4.32 3.07 -18.75
CA SER A 179 -5.27 2.00 -18.42
C SER A 179 -4.60 0.84 -17.68
N GLN A 180 -3.27 0.69 -17.80
CA GLN A 180 -2.47 -0.39 -17.21
C GLN A 180 -2.92 -1.79 -17.66
N LEU A 181 -3.48 -1.89 -18.86
CA LEU A 181 -3.82 -3.17 -19.48
C LEU A 181 -2.54 -3.97 -19.77
N ARG A 182 -2.62 -5.29 -19.66
CA ARG A 182 -1.50 -6.21 -19.86
C ARG A 182 -1.64 -6.94 -21.19
N PRO A 183 -0.54 -7.39 -21.81
CA PRO A 183 -0.61 -8.25 -22.99
C PRO A 183 -1.55 -9.44 -22.75
N GLY A 184 -2.46 -9.68 -23.69
CA GLY A 184 -3.55 -10.65 -23.59
C GLY A 184 -4.90 -10.07 -23.15
N ASP A 185 -4.94 -8.88 -22.56
CA ASP A 185 -6.18 -8.24 -22.12
C ASP A 185 -7.02 -7.73 -23.31
N TRP A 186 -8.34 -7.80 -23.14
CA TRP A 186 -9.33 -7.31 -24.11
C TRP A 186 -9.46 -5.78 -24.07
N ALA A 187 -9.21 -5.14 -25.22
CA ALA A 187 -9.31 -3.70 -25.43
C ALA A 187 -10.38 -3.40 -26.49
N VAL A 188 -11.43 -2.69 -26.11
CA VAL A 188 -12.56 -2.36 -27.00
C VAL A 188 -12.46 -0.90 -27.43
N PHE A 189 -12.56 -0.66 -28.74
CA PHE A 189 -12.43 0.67 -29.34
C PHE A 189 -13.72 1.09 -30.04
N PRO A 190 -14.68 1.73 -29.35
CA PRO A 190 -15.78 2.40 -30.02
C PRO A 190 -15.29 3.64 -30.78
N GLY A 191 -15.59 3.68 -32.07
CA GLY A 191 -15.02 4.64 -33.04
C GLY A 191 -13.75 4.14 -33.73
N ALA A 192 -13.53 2.82 -33.79
CA ALA A 192 -12.29 2.20 -34.28
C ALA A 192 -11.93 2.54 -35.73
N GLY A 193 -12.89 2.87 -36.60
CA GLY A 193 -12.61 3.25 -37.98
C GLY A 193 -12.28 4.73 -38.17
N GLY A 194 -12.34 5.52 -37.09
CA GLY A 194 -11.85 6.89 -37.05
C GLY A 194 -10.34 6.97 -36.85
N GLY A 195 -9.81 8.18 -36.94
CA GLY A 195 -8.36 8.44 -36.88
C GLY A 195 -7.64 7.95 -35.62
N VAL A 196 -8.15 8.32 -34.45
CA VAL A 196 -7.59 7.96 -33.15
C VAL A 196 -7.83 6.48 -32.85
N GLY A 197 -9.07 6.01 -33.05
CA GLY A 197 -9.47 4.63 -32.79
C GLY A 197 -8.64 3.62 -33.58
N LEU A 198 -8.40 3.89 -34.87
CA LEU A 198 -7.65 2.97 -35.73
C LEU A 198 -6.17 2.88 -35.34
N GLN A 199 -5.54 3.99 -34.91
CA GLN A 199 -4.20 3.95 -34.33
C GLN A 199 -4.19 3.26 -32.97
N GLY A 200 -5.27 3.39 -32.20
CA GLY A 200 -5.49 2.64 -30.97
C GLY A 200 -5.48 1.13 -31.19
N VAL A 201 -6.19 0.63 -32.21
CA VAL A 201 -6.19 -0.79 -32.57
C VAL A 201 -4.78 -1.27 -32.97
N GLN A 202 -4.05 -0.49 -33.77
CA GLN A 202 -2.68 -0.82 -34.16
C GLN A 202 -1.72 -0.86 -32.96
N LEU A 203 -1.82 0.14 -32.07
CA LEU A 203 -1.01 0.21 -30.85
C LEU A 203 -1.37 -0.91 -29.87
N ALA A 204 -2.65 -1.21 -29.69
CA ALA A 204 -3.12 -2.32 -28.88
C ALA A 204 -2.49 -3.63 -29.35
N LYS A 205 -2.56 -3.92 -30.65
CA LYS A 205 -1.92 -5.11 -31.24
C LYS A 205 -0.40 -5.09 -31.06
N ALA A 206 0.26 -3.95 -31.30
CA ALA A 206 1.71 -3.81 -31.13
C ALA A 206 2.17 -3.97 -29.67
N MET A 207 1.29 -3.65 -28.70
CA MET A 207 1.50 -3.81 -27.26
C MET A 207 1.01 -5.18 -26.74
N GLY A 208 0.52 -6.06 -27.61
CA GLY A 208 0.08 -7.41 -27.27
C GLY A 208 -1.33 -7.50 -26.67
N LEU A 209 -2.15 -6.46 -26.78
CA LEU A 209 -3.55 -6.45 -26.37
C LEU A 209 -4.46 -7.04 -27.46
N ARG A 210 -5.63 -7.54 -27.04
CA ARG A 210 -6.63 -8.16 -27.91
C ARG A 210 -7.70 -7.13 -28.28
N ALA A 211 -7.59 -6.55 -29.47
CA ALA A 211 -8.41 -5.41 -29.86
C ALA A 211 -9.74 -5.82 -30.51
N ILE A 212 -10.86 -5.26 -30.03
CA ILE A 212 -12.17 -5.32 -30.68
C ILE A 212 -12.53 -3.93 -31.21
N ALA A 213 -12.87 -3.86 -32.49
CA ALA A 213 -13.27 -2.65 -33.17
C ALA A 213 -14.79 -2.51 -33.22
N ILE A 214 -15.32 -1.33 -32.86
CA ILE A 214 -16.75 -1.02 -33.02
C ILE A 214 -16.87 0.23 -33.89
N ASP A 215 -17.45 0.09 -35.08
CA ASP A 215 -17.78 1.18 -36.00
C ASP A 215 -18.86 0.69 -37.00
N THR A 216 -19.14 1.39 -38.08
CA THR A 216 -20.10 0.96 -39.11
C THR A 216 -19.57 1.24 -40.52
N GLY A 217 -19.97 0.41 -41.48
CA GLY A 217 -19.58 0.53 -42.89
C GLY A 217 -18.41 -0.37 -43.29
N ASP A 218 -18.52 -0.92 -44.50
CA ASP A 218 -17.63 -1.99 -44.99
C ASP A 218 -16.17 -1.51 -45.17
N ASP A 219 -15.96 -0.26 -45.60
CA ASP A 219 -14.62 0.33 -45.73
C ASP A 219 -13.89 0.42 -44.39
N LYS A 220 -14.60 0.82 -43.33
CA LYS A 220 -14.04 0.91 -41.98
C LYS A 220 -13.81 -0.48 -41.39
N GLN A 221 -14.71 -1.43 -41.63
CA GLN A 221 -14.52 -2.83 -41.24
C GLN A 221 -13.24 -3.40 -41.85
N LYS A 222 -13.06 -3.25 -43.16
CA LYS A 222 -11.86 -3.69 -43.87
C LYS A 222 -10.61 -3.06 -43.28
N LEU A 223 -10.65 -1.75 -43.03
CA LEU A 223 -9.52 -1.02 -42.47
C LEU A 223 -9.15 -1.47 -41.04
N CYS A 224 -10.12 -1.65 -40.14
CA CYS A 224 -9.89 -2.12 -38.78
C CYS A 224 -9.34 -3.56 -38.74
N MET A 225 -9.83 -4.44 -39.60
CA MET A 225 -9.41 -5.85 -39.63
C MET A 225 -8.05 -6.03 -40.32
N GLU A 226 -7.89 -5.52 -41.55
CA GLU A 226 -6.68 -5.74 -42.37
C GLU A 226 -5.50 -4.85 -41.96
N THR A 227 -5.78 -3.56 -41.67
CA THR A 227 -4.74 -2.57 -41.35
C THR A 227 -4.57 -2.38 -39.85
N GLY A 228 -5.68 -2.23 -39.12
CA GLY A 228 -5.69 -2.10 -37.66
C GLY A 228 -5.24 -3.36 -36.95
N GLY A 229 -5.65 -4.53 -37.45
CA GLY A 229 -5.37 -5.82 -36.84
C GLY A 229 -6.27 -6.15 -35.65
N ALA A 230 -7.50 -5.65 -35.64
CA ALA A 230 -8.53 -6.07 -34.69
C ALA A 230 -8.81 -7.59 -34.82
N GLU A 231 -9.09 -8.25 -33.69
CA GLU A 231 -9.53 -9.65 -33.68
C GLU A 231 -10.99 -9.79 -34.11
N HIS A 232 -11.81 -8.80 -33.74
CA HIS A 232 -13.23 -8.77 -34.06
C HIS A 232 -13.67 -7.35 -34.45
N PHE A 233 -14.67 -7.27 -35.33
CA PHE A 233 -15.34 -6.03 -35.71
C PHE A 233 -16.84 -6.16 -35.46
N ILE A 234 -17.42 -5.19 -34.75
CA ILE A 234 -18.85 -5.12 -34.46
C ILE A 234 -19.44 -3.93 -35.22
N ASP A 235 -20.35 -4.21 -36.14
CA ASP A 235 -21.12 -3.18 -36.83
C ASP A 235 -22.33 -2.77 -35.98
N PHE A 236 -22.25 -1.60 -35.33
CA PHE A 236 -23.29 -1.13 -34.42
C PHE A 236 -24.64 -0.82 -35.11
N LYS A 237 -24.70 -0.78 -36.46
CA LYS A 237 -25.97 -0.68 -37.20
C LYS A 237 -26.59 -2.04 -37.52
N LYS A 238 -25.81 -3.12 -37.47
CA LYS A 238 -26.26 -4.49 -37.79
C LYS A 238 -26.54 -5.31 -36.52
N VAL A 239 -25.99 -4.90 -35.37
CA VAL A 239 -26.14 -5.58 -34.09
C VAL A 239 -27.04 -4.78 -33.16
N ASP A 240 -28.13 -5.39 -32.69
CA ASP A 240 -29.13 -4.73 -31.84
C ASP A 240 -28.57 -4.37 -30.46
N ASN A 241 -27.85 -5.29 -29.80
CA ASN A 241 -27.23 -5.07 -28.50
C ASN A 241 -25.70 -5.24 -28.59
N VAL A 242 -25.01 -4.12 -28.84
CA VAL A 242 -23.55 -4.08 -28.94
C VAL A 242 -22.88 -4.49 -27.61
N GLY A 243 -23.49 -4.18 -26.46
CA GLY A 243 -22.98 -4.52 -25.14
C GLY A 243 -22.87 -6.03 -24.91
N GLU A 244 -23.96 -6.74 -25.16
CA GLU A 244 -23.99 -8.21 -25.05
C GLU A 244 -23.02 -8.88 -26.03
N GLU A 245 -22.93 -8.36 -27.26
CA GLU A 245 -22.01 -8.91 -28.27
C GLU A 245 -20.54 -8.74 -27.86
N VAL A 246 -20.17 -7.58 -27.30
CA VAL A 246 -18.83 -7.37 -26.73
C VAL A 246 -18.56 -8.37 -25.59
N VAL A 247 -19.52 -8.59 -24.69
CA VAL A 247 -19.38 -9.55 -23.58
C VAL A 247 -19.19 -10.96 -24.11
N ARG A 248 -19.98 -11.36 -25.12
CA ARG A 248 -19.89 -12.67 -25.79
C ARG A 248 -18.51 -12.91 -26.39
N LEU A 249 -17.96 -11.92 -27.09
CA LEU A 249 -16.63 -12.00 -27.71
C LEU A 249 -15.50 -11.96 -26.68
N CYS A 250 -15.67 -11.21 -25.58
CA CYS A 250 -14.71 -11.12 -24.48
C CYS A 250 -14.87 -12.26 -23.46
N ASP A 251 -14.72 -13.51 -23.91
CA ASP A 251 -14.79 -14.73 -23.10
C ASP A 251 -16.10 -14.91 -22.29
N GLY A 252 -17.19 -14.23 -22.69
CA GLY A 252 -18.48 -14.25 -21.97
C GLY A 252 -18.55 -13.36 -20.73
N ILE A 253 -17.53 -12.55 -20.44
CA ILE A 253 -17.45 -11.74 -19.20
C ILE A 253 -17.45 -10.22 -19.50
N GLY A 254 -16.73 -9.76 -20.54
CA GLY A 254 -16.66 -8.32 -20.91
C GLY A 254 -15.25 -7.75 -21.06
N ALA A 255 -15.11 -6.49 -21.46
CA ALA A 255 -13.82 -5.88 -21.77
C ALA A 255 -12.97 -5.57 -20.52
N HIS A 256 -11.64 -5.64 -20.64
CA HIS A 256 -10.72 -5.15 -19.61
C HIS A 256 -10.54 -3.63 -19.70
N GLY A 257 -10.50 -3.10 -20.92
CA GLY A 257 -10.42 -1.66 -21.20
C GLY A 257 -11.33 -1.27 -22.36
N VAL A 258 -12.05 -0.16 -22.21
CA VAL A 258 -12.90 0.45 -23.23
C VAL A 258 -12.34 1.83 -23.53
N PHE A 259 -11.85 2.06 -24.74
CA PHE A 259 -11.20 3.30 -25.15
C PHE A 259 -12.15 4.13 -26.00
N VAL A 260 -12.84 5.08 -25.38
CA VAL A 260 -13.93 5.81 -26.01
C VAL A 260 -13.40 6.90 -26.93
N THR A 261 -13.38 6.61 -28.23
CA THR A 261 -12.98 7.58 -29.27
C THR A 261 -14.18 8.18 -30.01
N ALA A 262 -15.33 7.49 -30.02
CA ALA A 262 -16.60 8.02 -30.51
C ALA A 262 -17.47 8.52 -29.34
N VAL A 263 -17.63 9.84 -29.25
CA VAL A 263 -18.30 10.51 -28.10
C VAL A 263 -19.76 10.08 -27.90
N GLN A 264 -20.45 9.68 -28.96
CA GLN A 264 -21.83 9.19 -28.90
C GLN A 264 -21.98 7.88 -28.11
N THR A 265 -20.86 7.19 -27.82
CA THR A 265 -20.86 5.89 -27.13
C THR A 265 -20.66 6.01 -25.63
N TYR A 266 -20.45 7.23 -25.09
CA TYR A 266 -20.28 7.44 -23.66
C TYR A 266 -21.40 6.83 -22.81
N PRO A 267 -22.70 7.05 -23.11
CA PRO A 267 -23.81 6.47 -22.34
C PRO A 267 -23.76 4.94 -22.25
N ASN A 268 -23.25 4.28 -23.30
CA ASN A 268 -23.21 2.81 -23.38
C ASN A 268 -21.86 2.20 -23.00
N SER A 269 -20.84 3.02 -22.74
CA SER A 269 -19.46 2.57 -22.57
C SER A 269 -19.24 1.60 -21.40
N ILE A 270 -20.01 1.74 -20.31
CA ILE A 270 -19.96 0.85 -19.14
C ILE A 270 -20.48 -0.55 -19.49
N SER A 271 -21.48 -0.66 -20.37
CA SER A 271 -22.06 -1.95 -20.77
C SER A 271 -21.03 -2.86 -21.43
N TYR A 272 -20.03 -2.29 -22.13
CA TYR A 272 -18.94 -3.04 -22.77
C TYR A 272 -18.01 -3.73 -21.76
N LEU A 273 -17.93 -3.24 -20.51
CA LEU A 273 -17.19 -3.91 -19.44
C LEU A 273 -17.89 -5.18 -18.95
N GLY A 274 -19.21 -5.28 -19.13
CA GLY A 274 -20.01 -6.40 -18.65
C GLY A 274 -19.77 -6.72 -17.17
N GLY A 275 -19.58 -8.00 -16.88
CA GLY A 275 -19.26 -8.53 -15.55
C GLY A 275 -17.77 -8.45 -15.18
N ARG A 276 -16.91 -7.86 -16.03
CA ARG A 276 -15.45 -7.86 -15.81
C ARG A 276 -15.10 -7.05 -14.56
N VAL A 277 -14.49 -7.75 -13.59
CA VAL A 277 -13.97 -7.12 -12.38
C VAL A 277 -12.68 -6.36 -12.71
N GLY A 278 -12.58 -5.10 -12.29
CA GLY A 278 -11.41 -4.25 -12.57
C GLY A 278 -11.43 -3.58 -13.94
N GLY A 279 -12.52 -3.73 -14.72
CA GLY A 279 -12.65 -3.13 -16.05
C GLY A 279 -12.64 -1.60 -16.03
N LYS A 280 -12.05 -0.98 -17.05
CA LYS A 280 -11.88 0.48 -17.11
C LYS A 280 -12.46 1.09 -18.38
N VAL A 281 -13.20 2.18 -18.25
CA VAL A 281 -13.55 3.07 -19.36
C VAL A 281 -12.56 4.22 -19.41
N MET A 282 -11.86 4.37 -20.53
CA MET A 282 -10.96 5.47 -20.81
C MET A 282 -11.68 6.51 -21.68
N CYS A 283 -11.86 7.72 -21.16
CA CYS A 283 -12.50 8.84 -21.84
C CYS A 283 -11.45 9.63 -22.62
N ILE A 284 -11.59 9.67 -23.94
CA ILE A 284 -10.59 10.22 -24.87
C ILE A 284 -11.23 11.22 -25.82
N GLY A 285 -12.30 10.82 -26.51
CA GLY A 285 -13.06 11.75 -27.35
C GLY A 285 -13.76 12.79 -26.49
N LEU A 286 -13.63 14.06 -26.79
CA LEU A 286 -14.25 15.13 -26.01
C LEU A 286 -15.57 15.57 -26.67
N PRO A 287 -16.74 15.36 -26.04
CA PRO A 287 -18.01 15.82 -26.59
C PRO A 287 -18.13 17.35 -26.47
N PRO A 288 -19.03 18.00 -27.24
CA PRO A 288 -19.44 19.38 -26.96
C PRO A 288 -19.93 19.52 -25.51
N ALA A 289 -19.70 20.68 -24.90
CA ALA A 289 -19.93 20.87 -23.47
C ALA A 289 -21.37 20.53 -23.06
N GLY A 290 -21.52 19.59 -22.11
CA GLY A 290 -22.82 19.19 -21.56
C GLY A 290 -23.71 18.33 -22.46
N THR A 291 -23.19 17.75 -23.55
CA THR A 291 -24.01 16.97 -24.51
C THR A 291 -24.03 15.46 -24.26
N GLN A 292 -23.03 14.89 -23.58
CA GLN A 292 -22.92 13.45 -23.33
C GLN A 292 -22.57 13.21 -21.86
N HIS A 293 -23.17 12.17 -21.28
CA HIS A 293 -22.96 11.78 -19.89
C HIS A 293 -22.79 10.26 -19.81
N ILE A 294 -22.05 9.80 -18.80
CA ILE A 294 -21.93 8.38 -18.46
C ILE A 294 -22.76 8.17 -17.19
N ASP A 295 -23.83 7.38 -17.29
CA ASP A 295 -24.59 6.95 -16.13
C ASP A 295 -23.90 5.75 -15.50
N VAL A 296 -23.71 5.78 -14.18
CA VAL A 296 -22.94 4.75 -13.48
C VAL A 296 -23.64 4.35 -12.19
N ASP A 297 -23.98 3.07 -12.08
CA ASP A 297 -24.47 2.48 -10.84
C ASP A 297 -23.30 2.32 -9.85
N PRO A 298 -23.32 3.02 -8.70
CA PRO A 298 -22.26 2.92 -7.69
C PRO A 298 -22.09 1.49 -7.16
N ASN A 299 -23.17 0.71 -7.07
CA ASN A 299 -23.08 -0.68 -6.63
C ASN A 299 -22.28 -1.51 -7.65
N GLN A 300 -22.56 -1.33 -8.95
CA GLN A 300 -21.79 -1.99 -9.99
C GLN A 300 -20.31 -1.59 -9.95
N MET A 301 -19.99 -0.31 -9.75
CA MET A 301 -18.60 0.16 -9.62
C MET A 301 -17.88 -0.46 -8.43
N CYS A 302 -18.52 -0.45 -7.26
CA CYS A 302 -17.95 -0.98 -6.03
C CYS A 302 -17.80 -2.50 -6.08
N PHE A 303 -18.87 -3.23 -6.42
CA PHE A 303 -18.85 -4.70 -6.43
C PHE A 303 -17.99 -5.29 -7.55
N ARG A 304 -17.85 -4.61 -8.70
CA ARG A 304 -17.01 -5.06 -9.82
C ARG A 304 -15.67 -4.32 -9.91
N LYS A 305 -15.33 -3.44 -8.96
CA LYS A 305 -14.11 -2.60 -9.03
C LYS A 305 -13.93 -1.91 -10.40
N GLN A 306 -15.03 -1.50 -11.04
CA GLN A 306 -14.99 -0.85 -12.35
C GLN A 306 -14.70 0.65 -12.20
N SER A 307 -14.03 1.24 -13.18
CA SER A 307 -13.63 2.66 -13.11
C SER A 307 -13.79 3.39 -14.44
N VAL A 308 -13.99 4.71 -14.35
CA VAL A 308 -14.03 5.65 -15.48
C VAL A 308 -12.88 6.64 -15.29
N GLN A 309 -12.00 6.76 -16.26
CA GLN A 309 -10.80 7.60 -16.21
C GLN A 309 -10.70 8.47 -17.46
N GLY A 310 -10.41 9.76 -17.30
CA GLY A 310 -10.16 10.67 -18.42
C GLY A 310 -8.68 10.79 -18.75
N THR A 311 -8.35 10.90 -20.03
CA THR A 311 -6.99 11.17 -20.52
C THR A 311 -7.03 12.27 -21.57
N LEU A 312 -6.21 13.33 -21.41
CA LEU A 312 -6.22 14.51 -22.26
C LEU A 312 -5.37 14.36 -23.54
N VAL A 313 -4.08 14.68 -23.45
CA VAL A 313 -3.09 14.58 -24.55
C VAL A 313 -1.79 14.00 -24.00
N SER A 314 -0.79 13.85 -24.85
CA SER A 314 0.45 13.13 -24.57
C SER A 314 1.56 14.01 -23.96
N SER A 315 2.41 13.37 -23.16
CA SER A 315 3.71 13.92 -22.72
C SER A 315 4.73 13.91 -23.86
N MET A 316 5.85 14.64 -23.73
CA MET A 316 6.95 14.58 -24.69
C MET A 316 7.46 13.14 -24.90
N ALA A 317 7.62 12.41 -23.80
CA ALA A 317 8.09 11.03 -23.82
C ALA A 317 7.12 10.09 -24.55
N ASP A 318 5.81 10.32 -24.43
CA ASP A 318 4.79 9.52 -25.11
C ASP A 318 4.82 9.74 -26.63
N VAL A 319 5.05 10.98 -27.09
CA VAL A 319 5.22 11.27 -28.52
C VAL A 319 6.46 10.54 -29.06
N ASP A 320 7.59 10.60 -28.36
CA ASP A 320 8.83 9.93 -28.77
C ASP A 320 8.64 8.40 -28.88
N LYS A 321 7.97 7.79 -27.91
CA LYS A 321 7.64 6.35 -27.95
C LYS A 321 6.74 6.01 -29.14
N THR A 322 5.78 6.87 -29.45
CA THR A 322 4.85 6.63 -30.55
C THR A 322 5.53 6.78 -31.91
N LEU A 323 6.44 7.74 -32.05
CA LEU A 323 7.30 7.87 -33.25
C LEU A 323 8.22 6.66 -33.42
N ASP A 324 8.71 6.05 -32.33
CA ASP A 324 9.47 4.80 -32.39
C ASP A 324 8.63 3.61 -32.89
N PHE A 325 7.35 3.50 -32.48
CA PHE A 325 6.43 2.50 -33.06
C PHE A 325 6.25 2.70 -34.57
N ALA A 326 6.14 3.95 -35.02
CA ALA A 326 6.05 4.25 -36.46
C ALA A 326 7.35 3.93 -37.21
N LYS A 327 8.51 4.25 -36.62
CA LYS A 327 9.82 3.94 -37.19
C LYS A 327 10.02 2.43 -37.39
N ARG A 328 9.49 1.62 -36.47
CA ARG A 328 9.49 0.14 -36.57
C ARG A 328 8.45 -0.41 -37.55
N GLY A 329 7.68 0.43 -38.23
CA GLY A 329 6.65 0.03 -39.19
C GLY A 329 5.39 -0.57 -38.54
N LEU A 330 5.19 -0.36 -37.24
CA LEU A 330 4.04 -0.89 -36.49
C LEU A 330 2.80 0.02 -36.60
N LEU A 331 2.98 1.27 -37.04
CA LEU A 331 1.90 2.19 -37.39
C LEU A 331 1.87 2.38 -38.90
N LYS A 332 0.92 1.71 -39.55
CA LYS A 332 0.70 1.78 -41.00
C LYS A 332 0.00 3.10 -41.38
N PRO A 333 0.17 3.57 -42.63
CA PRO A 333 -0.53 4.74 -43.15
C PRO A 333 -2.04 4.53 -43.13
N ILE A 334 -2.77 5.48 -42.54
CA ILE A 334 -4.24 5.46 -42.46
C ILE A 334 -4.86 6.78 -42.92
N TYR A 335 -4.13 7.57 -43.72
CA TYR A 335 -4.51 8.94 -44.07
C TYR A 335 -4.91 9.07 -45.54
N THR A 336 -5.80 10.02 -45.79
CA THR A 336 -6.07 10.59 -47.11
C THR A 336 -5.37 11.94 -47.20
N VAL A 337 -4.54 12.13 -48.23
CA VAL A 337 -3.83 13.40 -48.46
C VAL A 337 -4.71 14.33 -49.29
N TYR A 338 -4.84 15.57 -48.82
CA TYR A 338 -5.53 16.65 -49.52
C TYR A 338 -4.53 17.75 -49.90
N PRO A 339 -4.62 18.31 -51.12
CA PRO A 339 -3.84 19.49 -51.45
C PRO A 339 -4.35 20.71 -50.68
N LEU A 340 -3.50 21.71 -50.51
CA LEU A 340 -3.82 22.97 -49.82
C LEU A 340 -5.09 23.65 -50.36
N SER A 341 -5.34 23.59 -51.67
CA SER A 341 -6.54 24.15 -52.31
C SER A 341 -7.87 23.53 -51.83
N LYS A 342 -7.83 22.30 -51.29
CA LYS A 342 -8.99 21.56 -50.79
C LYS A 342 -9.06 21.53 -49.26
N PHE A 343 -8.35 22.44 -48.57
CA PHE A 343 -8.31 22.47 -47.10
C PHE A 343 -9.72 22.46 -46.49
N ASN A 344 -10.58 23.41 -46.89
CA ASN A 344 -11.94 23.49 -46.36
C ASN A 344 -12.75 22.22 -46.64
N GLU A 345 -12.60 21.62 -47.83
CA GLU A 345 -13.30 20.39 -48.19
C GLU A 345 -12.95 19.26 -47.21
N ALA A 346 -11.66 19.10 -46.89
CA ALA A 346 -11.18 18.08 -45.95
C ALA A 346 -11.74 18.31 -44.53
N VAL A 347 -11.73 19.56 -44.04
CA VAL A 347 -12.28 19.93 -42.74
C VAL A 347 -13.79 19.68 -42.67
N GLN A 348 -14.54 20.03 -43.71
CA GLN A 348 -15.99 19.83 -43.75
C GLN A 348 -16.37 18.34 -43.90
N LYS A 349 -15.58 17.54 -44.64
CA LYS A 349 -15.75 16.08 -44.69
C LYS A 349 -15.51 15.42 -43.34
N LEU A 350 -14.50 15.88 -42.59
CA LEU A 350 -14.24 15.40 -41.22
C LEU A 350 -15.41 15.75 -40.29
N LYS A 351 -15.94 16.98 -40.36
CA LYS A 351 -17.13 17.42 -39.59
C LYS A 351 -18.35 16.55 -39.84
N ARG A 352 -18.54 16.05 -41.07
CA ARG A 352 -19.65 15.14 -41.43
C ARG A 352 -19.36 13.66 -41.14
N GLY A 353 -18.16 13.30 -40.68
CA GLY A 353 -17.77 11.91 -40.41
C GLY A 353 -17.57 11.05 -41.65
N GLU A 354 -17.32 11.67 -42.82
CA GLU A 354 -17.18 10.99 -44.12
C GLU A 354 -15.77 10.44 -44.39
N ILE A 355 -14.82 10.65 -43.46
CA ILE A 355 -13.42 10.26 -43.63
C ILE A 355 -13.15 8.97 -42.86
N ALA A 356 -12.71 7.93 -43.57
CA ALA A 356 -12.13 6.73 -42.95
C ALA A 356 -10.66 7.00 -42.58
N GLY A 357 -10.27 6.72 -41.34
CA GLY A 357 -8.92 7.00 -40.85
C GLY A 357 -8.65 8.50 -40.63
N ARG A 358 -7.63 9.05 -41.29
CA ARG A 358 -7.12 10.42 -41.08
C ARG A 358 -7.20 11.27 -42.34
N ALA A 359 -7.31 12.59 -42.17
CA ALA A 359 -7.10 13.55 -43.22
C ALA A 359 -5.80 14.31 -42.95
N VAL A 360 -4.97 14.45 -43.98
CA VAL A 360 -3.70 15.18 -43.91
C VAL A 360 -3.67 16.17 -45.07
N VAL A 361 -3.36 17.43 -44.78
CA VAL A 361 -3.14 18.46 -45.80
C VAL A 361 -1.66 18.56 -46.08
N ASP A 362 -1.29 18.49 -47.36
CA ASP A 362 0.07 18.71 -47.83
C ASP A 362 0.23 20.17 -48.29
N PHE A 363 1.18 20.87 -47.69
CA PHE A 363 1.51 22.26 -48.03
C PHE A 363 2.34 22.40 -49.31
N ASN A 364 2.90 21.29 -49.81
CA ASN A 364 3.75 21.27 -51.01
C ASN A 364 3.01 20.78 -52.27
N MET A 365 1.73 20.41 -52.17
CA MET A 365 0.94 19.87 -53.27
C MET A 365 0.03 20.93 -53.92
N ASP A 366 0.33 21.31 -55.17
CA ASP A 366 -0.47 22.27 -55.95
C ASP A 366 -1.61 21.61 -56.74
N SER A 367 -2.68 22.39 -57.00
CA SER A 367 -3.95 21.96 -57.62
C SER A 367 -3.88 21.31 -59.02
N SER A 368 -2.71 21.28 -59.67
CA SER A 368 -2.54 20.79 -61.05
C SER A 368 -2.02 19.36 -61.19
N SER A 369 -1.79 18.62 -60.10
CA SER A 369 -1.50 17.18 -60.18
C SER A 369 -2.73 16.35 -59.85
N ASN A 370 -3.43 15.87 -60.88
CA ASN A 370 -4.41 14.78 -60.74
C ASN A 370 -3.70 13.56 -60.11
N PRO A 371 -4.25 12.94 -59.04
CA PRO A 371 -3.74 11.65 -58.60
C PRO A 371 -4.18 10.60 -59.61
N SER A 372 -3.34 10.30 -60.59
CA SER A 372 -3.40 9.01 -61.27
C SER A 372 -3.02 7.93 -60.26
N SER A 373 -4.00 7.12 -59.89
CA SER A 373 -3.87 5.75 -59.37
C SER A 373 -2.45 5.17 -59.34
N ARG A 374 -1.81 5.19 -58.17
CA ARG A 374 -0.83 4.19 -57.77
C ARG A 374 -1.15 3.75 -56.36
N GLY A 375 -1.85 2.62 -56.24
CA GLY A 375 -1.97 1.91 -54.96
C GLY A 375 -3.36 1.49 -54.50
N GLN A 376 -4.31 1.19 -55.39
CA GLN A 376 -5.34 0.20 -55.06
C GLN A 376 -5.44 -0.80 -56.20
N ALA A 377 -5.04 -2.03 -55.92
CA ALA A 377 -5.40 -3.18 -56.74
C ALA A 377 -6.88 -3.49 -56.44
N GLU A 378 -7.78 -3.00 -57.29
CA GLU A 378 -8.99 -3.74 -57.60
C GLU A 378 -8.67 -4.65 -58.78
N ALA A 379 -8.93 -5.94 -58.57
CA ALA A 379 -9.30 -6.82 -59.66
C ALA A 379 -10.59 -6.25 -60.29
N SER A 380 -10.47 -5.70 -61.51
CA SER A 380 -11.62 -5.50 -62.37
C SER A 380 -11.91 -6.81 -63.09
N SER A 381 -13.05 -7.42 -62.78
CA SER A 381 -13.94 -7.91 -63.82
C SER A 381 -15.35 -7.79 -63.23
N SER A 382 -16.34 -7.18 -63.87
CA SER A 382 -16.57 -7.10 -65.30
C SER A 382 -17.77 -6.20 -65.58
N ARG A 383 -17.91 -5.79 -66.84
CA ARG A 383 -19.19 -5.84 -67.59
C ARG A 383 -18.84 -5.78 -69.08
N PRO A 384 -19.71 -6.23 -70.00
CA PRO A 384 -21.01 -6.88 -69.80
C PRO A 384 -21.17 -8.18 -70.64
N LEU A 385 -22.18 -9.00 -70.35
CA LEU A 385 -23.24 -9.29 -71.33
C LEU A 385 -24.40 -10.09 -70.69
N ASN A 386 -25.60 -9.57 -71.00
CA ASN A 386 -26.96 -10.02 -70.72
C ASN A 386 -27.23 -11.47 -70.27
N GLY A 387 -28.19 -11.57 -69.36
CA GLY A 387 -29.23 -12.60 -69.45
C GLY A 387 -29.47 -13.40 -68.17
N LYS A 388 -30.36 -12.88 -67.32
CA LYS A 388 -31.21 -13.56 -66.32
C LYS A 388 -30.85 -15.00 -65.88
N GLN A 389 -30.52 -15.09 -64.58
CA GLN A 389 -30.94 -16.07 -63.55
C GLN A 389 -30.71 -17.60 -63.80
N PRO A 390 -30.66 -18.42 -62.73
CA PRO A 390 -30.09 -18.23 -61.39
C PRO A 390 -29.30 -19.48 -60.87
N VAL A 391 -28.71 -19.34 -59.68
CA VAL A 391 -28.53 -20.39 -58.63
C VAL A 391 -27.41 -21.47 -58.77
N VAL A 392 -26.43 -21.34 -57.86
CA VAL A 392 -25.84 -22.33 -56.92
C VAL A 392 -24.77 -23.34 -57.38
N GLU A 393 -23.79 -23.47 -56.45
CA GLU A 393 -22.87 -24.57 -56.10
C GLU A 393 -21.47 -24.72 -56.76
N ASP A 394 -20.46 -24.66 -55.87
CA ASP A 394 -19.22 -25.44 -55.71
C ASP A 394 -18.72 -26.32 -56.88
N ASP A 395 -17.41 -26.30 -57.18
CA ASP A 395 -16.41 -27.16 -56.50
C ASP A 395 -15.01 -27.07 -57.18
N HIS A 396 -14.00 -27.60 -56.49
CA HIS A 396 -12.55 -27.73 -56.74
C HIS A 396 -12.01 -28.10 -58.15
N SER A 397 -10.74 -27.72 -58.44
CA SER A 397 -9.56 -28.65 -58.58
C SER A 397 -8.42 -28.14 -59.50
N ASP A 398 -7.19 -28.14 -58.95
CA ASP A 398 -5.91 -28.71 -59.41
C ASP A 398 -5.33 -28.60 -60.85
N GLU A 399 -4.03 -28.22 -60.82
CA GLU A 399 -2.82 -28.77 -61.47
C GLU A 399 -2.37 -28.53 -62.94
N GLU A 400 -1.04 -28.27 -63.01
CA GLU A 400 -0.01 -28.53 -64.06
C GLU A 400 -0.17 -27.88 -65.46
N GLU A 401 0.86 -27.43 -66.20
CA GLU A 401 2.12 -28.10 -66.56
C GLU A 401 3.12 -27.12 -67.27
N LEU A 402 4.39 -27.57 -67.44
CA LEU A 402 5.38 -27.29 -68.50
C LEU A 402 6.51 -26.22 -68.33
N LEU A 403 7.68 -26.70 -67.84
CA LEU A 403 9.02 -26.83 -68.51
C LEU A 403 9.54 -25.67 -69.42
N ALA A 404 10.82 -25.26 -69.54
CA ALA A 404 12.15 -25.75 -69.13
C ALA A 404 13.25 -24.67 -69.41
N ASP A 405 14.47 -24.97 -68.91
CA ASP A 405 15.82 -24.65 -69.41
C ASP A 405 16.74 -23.57 -68.76
N ASP A 406 17.89 -24.10 -68.33
CA ASP A 406 19.15 -23.65 -67.68
C ASP A 406 20.13 -23.00 -68.73
N PRO A 407 21.45 -22.69 -68.53
CA PRO A 407 22.36 -22.87 -67.37
C PRO A 407 23.45 -21.79 -67.07
N LEU A 408 24.02 -21.80 -65.85
CA LEU A 408 25.47 -22.04 -65.51
C LEU A 408 25.94 -21.49 -64.13
N GLU A 409 26.05 -22.44 -63.18
CA GLU A 409 27.06 -22.74 -62.13
C GLU A 409 28.07 -21.69 -61.57
N ARG A 410 28.18 -21.58 -60.22
CA ARG A 410 29.08 -22.41 -59.39
C ARG A 410 28.99 -22.17 -57.86
N ASP A 411 28.79 -23.30 -57.16
CA ASP A 411 29.34 -23.80 -55.88
C ASP A 411 28.87 -23.30 -54.48
N LEU A 412 28.15 -24.25 -53.85
CA LEU A 412 27.69 -24.53 -52.47
C LEU A 412 28.85 -24.72 -51.42
N PRO A 413 28.62 -24.98 -50.10
CA PRO A 413 27.39 -25.45 -49.38
C PRO A 413 26.99 -24.65 -48.11
N GLU A 414 25.69 -24.45 -47.81
CA GLU A 414 24.72 -25.30 -47.07
C GLU A 414 25.05 -25.54 -45.57
N GLN A 415 24.30 -24.95 -44.62
CA GLN A 415 22.94 -25.26 -44.11
C GLN A 415 22.89 -26.37 -43.06
N LEU A 416 22.07 -26.17 -42.02
CA LEU A 416 21.08 -27.15 -41.58
C LEU A 416 19.93 -26.47 -40.78
N SER A 417 18.76 -26.52 -41.41
CA SER A 417 17.41 -26.19 -40.95
C SER A 417 16.89 -27.21 -39.92
N PHE A 418 15.84 -26.89 -39.15
CA PHE A 418 14.64 -27.76 -39.04
C PHE A 418 13.43 -27.00 -38.46
N LYS A 419 12.33 -26.97 -39.23
CA LYS A 419 10.95 -26.64 -38.80
C LYS A 419 10.22 -27.93 -38.38
N ARG A 420 9.22 -27.82 -37.49
CA ARG A 420 7.94 -28.56 -37.66
C ARG A 420 6.73 -27.92 -36.96
N ARG A 421 5.59 -27.96 -37.68
CA ARG A 421 4.21 -27.57 -37.30
C ARG A 421 3.54 -28.60 -36.36
N PRO A 422 2.45 -28.24 -35.65
CA PRO A 422 1.52 -29.18 -35.01
C PRO A 422 0.20 -29.37 -35.79
N LYS A 423 -0.48 -30.51 -35.60
CA LYS A 423 -1.93 -30.68 -35.79
C LYS A 423 -2.49 -31.68 -34.75
N ALA A 424 -3.77 -31.48 -34.41
CA ALA A 424 -4.47 -31.82 -33.18
C ALA A 424 -4.95 -33.29 -33.03
N SER A 425 -5.32 -33.66 -31.79
CA SER A 425 -6.54 -34.46 -31.51
C SER A 425 -7.03 -34.28 -30.06
N THR A 426 -8.34 -34.44 -29.91
CA THR A 426 -9.26 -34.32 -28.78
C THR A 426 -9.13 -35.42 -27.70
N SER A 427 -9.42 -35.12 -26.43
CA SER A 427 -10.47 -35.79 -25.62
C SER A 427 -10.46 -35.43 -24.12
N SER A 428 -11.63 -35.65 -23.53
CA SER A 428 -12.22 -35.34 -22.23
C SER A 428 -11.51 -35.77 -20.94
N PHE A 429 -11.88 -35.03 -19.88
CA PHE A 429 -11.99 -35.39 -18.46
C PHE A 429 -12.08 -36.88 -18.09
N GLY A 430 -11.44 -37.22 -16.96
CA GLY A 430 -11.71 -38.41 -16.15
C GLY A 430 -10.95 -38.40 -14.81
N PHE A 431 -11.69 -38.34 -13.71
CA PHE A 431 -11.21 -38.36 -12.32
C PHE A 431 -10.82 -39.78 -11.83
N SER A 432 -10.21 -39.83 -10.63
CA SER A 432 -10.02 -40.99 -9.71
C SER A 432 -8.70 -41.77 -9.90
N ARG A 433 -7.96 -42.25 -8.89
CA ARG A 433 -8.15 -42.37 -7.43
C ARG A 433 -6.87 -43.01 -6.83
N TYR A 434 -6.62 -42.70 -5.55
CA TYR A 434 -5.98 -43.50 -4.48
C TYR A 434 -4.48 -43.94 -4.53
N LEU A 435 -3.76 -43.43 -3.52
CA LEU A 435 -2.56 -43.90 -2.77
C LEU A 435 -2.51 -45.42 -2.45
N PRO A 436 -1.48 -45.99 -1.75
CA PRO A 436 -0.02 -45.72 -1.69
C PRO A 436 0.88 -47.00 -1.59
N SER A 437 2.21 -46.79 -1.48
CA SER A 437 3.26 -47.67 -0.87
C SER A 437 3.69 -48.92 -1.68
N SER A 438 4.91 -49.46 -1.61
CA SER A 438 5.85 -49.60 -0.49
C SER A 438 7.30 -49.89 -0.94
N LEU A 439 8.19 -49.88 0.06
CA LEU A 439 9.65 -50.11 0.11
C LEU A 439 10.20 -51.36 -0.61
N GLY A 440 11.49 -51.33 -0.98
CA GLY A 440 12.26 -52.57 -1.19
C GLY A 440 13.68 -52.47 -1.79
N SER A 441 14.65 -52.07 -0.96
CA SER A 441 16.06 -52.54 -0.84
C SER A 441 16.76 -53.41 -1.92
N SER A 442 17.99 -52.95 -2.28
CA SER A 442 19.28 -53.66 -2.54
C SER A 442 19.37 -54.65 -3.74
N SER A 443 20.48 -54.87 -4.46
CA SER A 443 21.92 -54.71 -4.23
C SER A 443 22.74 -54.85 -5.55
N ASN A 444 23.95 -54.26 -5.56
CA ASN A 444 25.21 -54.67 -6.21
C ASN A 444 25.27 -55.26 -7.65
N ARG A 445 25.96 -54.56 -8.58
CA ARG A 445 27.27 -54.98 -9.12
C ARG A 445 27.91 -53.96 -10.09
N THR A 446 29.23 -54.02 -10.09
CA THR A 446 30.27 -53.08 -10.50
C THR A 446 30.78 -53.18 -11.95
N SER A 447 31.00 -52.01 -12.59
CA SER A 447 32.13 -51.58 -13.49
C SER A 447 32.39 -52.27 -14.85
N PRO A 448 33.13 -51.64 -15.83
CA PRO A 448 33.82 -50.34 -15.86
C PRO A 448 33.55 -49.42 -17.10
N GLN A 449 34.09 -48.20 -17.03
CA GLN A 449 34.03 -47.09 -18.01
C GLN A 449 34.62 -47.38 -19.41
N PRO A 450 34.41 -46.50 -20.42
CA PRO A 450 35.33 -45.36 -20.61
C PRO A 450 34.67 -43.99 -20.83
N ARG A 451 35.45 -42.96 -20.47
CA ARG A 451 35.21 -41.52 -20.49
C ARG A 451 34.69 -40.94 -21.82
N SER A 452 33.71 -40.04 -21.72
CA SER A 452 33.65 -38.83 -22.57
C SER A 452 33.06 -37.66 -21.76
N HIS A 453 33.80 -36.54 -21.72
CA HIS A 453 33.42 -35.31 -21.04
C HIS A 453 32.34 -34.55 -21.85
N ARG A 454 31.26 -34.12 -21.18
CA ARG A 454 30.44 -32.98 -21.57
C ARG A 454 30.22 -32.06 -20.35
N PRO A 455 30.24 -30.72 -20.52
CA PRO A 455 30.21 -29.78 -19.42
C PRO A 455 28.76 -29.49 -19.00
N ASN A 456 28.44 -29.72 -17.73
CA ASN A 456 27.29 -29.12 -17.05
C ASN A 456 27.84 -28.23 -15.95
N GLY A 457 27.71 -26.91 -16.10
CA GLY A 457 28.09 -25.95 -15.07
C GLY A 457 27.93 -24.53 -15.57
N SER A 458 26.94 -23.80 -15.03
CA SER A 458 26.95 -22.32 -14.97
C SER A 458 25.78 -21.68 -14.21
N THR A 459 24.73 -22.42 -13.80
CA THR A 459 23.58 -21.80 -13.12
C THR A 459 23.46 -22.03 -11.61
N GLU A 460 24.21 -22.97 -11.04
CA GLU A 460 24.13 -23.28 -9.59
C GLU A 460 25.13 -22.49 -8.73
N LEU A 461 26.20 -21.94 -9.30
CA LEU A 461 27.25 -21.25 -8.52
C LEU A 461 26.85 -19.84 -8.05
N ILE A 462 25.91 -19.18 -8.74
CA ILE A 462 25.50 -17.80 -8.44
C ILE A 462 24.44 -17.75 -7.32
N LEU A 463 23.62 -18.82 -7.16
CA LEU A 463 22.63 -18.91 -6.08
C LEU A 463 23.28 -19.00 -4.69
N ASN A 464 24.46 -19.61 -4.57
CA ASN A 464 25.19 -19.69 -3.29
C ASN A 464 25.85 -18.37 -2.87
N TYR A 465 25.92 -17.37 -3.76
CA TYR A 465 26.62 -16.11 -3.49
C TYR A 465 25.75 -15.07 -2.75
N LEU A 466 24.43 -15.28 -2.69
CA LEU A 466 23.47 -14.36 -2.08
C LEU A 466 22.69 -14.95 -0.88
N ASP A 467 22.78 -16.26 -0.65
CA ASP A 467 21.93 -17.01 0.30
C ASP A 467 22.69 -17.63 1.51
N THR A 468 23.86 -17.12 1.91
CA THR A 468 24.55 -17.61 3.13
C THR A 468 24.20 -16.76 4.36
N PRO A 469 23.23 -17.17 5.21
CA PRO A 469 23.33 -16.91 6.64
C PRO A 469 24.36 -17.89 7.23
N GLY A 470 25.08 -17.44 8.28
CA GLY A 470 26.22 -18.14 8.83
C GLY A 470 26.00 -19.63 9.09
N ASN A 471 26.76 -20.47 8.38
CA ASN A 471 27.23 -21.74 8.90
C ASN A 471 28.63 -21.98 8.34
N ALA A 472 29.61 -22.01 9.23
CA ALA A 472 31.00 -22.28 8.91
C ALA A 472 31.19 -23.80 8.74
N GLY A 473 31.86 -24.21 7.66
CA GLY A 473 32.37 -25.58 7.50
C GLY A 473 32.30 -26.11 6.07
N GLU A 474 33.48 -26.30 5.47
CA GLU A 474 33.78 -27.27 4.40
C GLU A 474 33.18 -27.03 2.99
N HIS A 475 33.90 -26.25 2.17
CA HIS A 475 34.40 -26.62 0.83
C HIS A 475 34.74 -25.36 0.02
N LEU A 476 36.01 -24.94 0.03
CA LEU A 476 36.55 -23.95 -0.91
C LEU A 476 37.93 -24.40 -1.34
N GLN A 477 37.95 -25.27 -2.35
CA GLN A 477 39.12 -25.52 -3.18
C GLN A 477 38.62 -25.69 -4.61
N ASP A 478 38.52 -24.57 -5.33
CA ASP A 478 38.70 -24.58 -6.78
C ASP A 478 39.23 -23.22 -7.23
N THR A 479 40.56 -23.19 -7.38
CA THR A 479 41.33 -22.13 -8.04
C THR A 479 41.17 -22.28 -9.56
N LYS A 480 40.02 -21.91 -10.12
CA LYS A 480 39.90 -21.82 -11.58
C LYS A 480 38.77 -20.94 -12.12
N ASP A 481 38.49 -19.78 -11.53
CA ASP A 481 37.66 -18.74 -12.16
C ASP A 481 38.22 -17.35 -11.85
N ALA A 482 39.32 -17.01 -12.53
CA ALA A 482 39.90 -15.66 -12.55
C ALA A 482 39.69 -14.96 -13.91
N ASN A 483 38.70 -15.40 -14.70
CA ASN A 483 38.33 -14.79 -15.97
C ASN A 483 36.83 -14.50 -15.99
N GLY A 484 36.45 -13.35 -15.43
CA GLY A 484 35.06 -12.88 -15.42
C GLY A 484 34.76 -12.04 -14.18
N LEU A 485 35.53 -10.99 -13.92
CA LEU A 485 35.14 -9.99 -12.93
C LEU A 485 33.91 -9.23 -13.44
N ASP A 486 32.75 -9.49 -12.85
CA ASP A 486 31.53 -8.67 -12.95
C ASP A 486 31.82 -7.28 -12.36
N TRP A 487 32.32 -6.37 -13.20
CA TRP A 487 32.83 -5.06 -12.77
C TRP A 487 31.79 -3.93 -12.77
N TYR A 488 30.49 -4.21 -12.59
CA TYR A 488 29.46 -3.17 -12.76
C TYR A 488 28.20 -3.24 -11.87
N ILE A 489 28.22 -3.96 -10.75
CA ILE A 489 27.06 -3.96 -9.85
C ILE A 489 27.16 -2.78 -8.88
N GLU A 490 26.78 -1.58 -9.36
CA GLU A 490 26.28 -0.53 -8.48
C GLU A 490 25.07 -1.10 -7.72
N GLY A 491 25.13 -1.08 -6.40
CA GLY A 491 24.11 -1.69 -5.55
C GLY A 491 24.21 -1.18 -4.11
N PRO A 492 23.18 -1.43 -3.29
CA PRO A 492 23.06 -0.84 -1.96
C PRO A 492 24.00 -1.49 -0.90
N GLY A 493 25.07 -2.14 -1.34
CA GLY A 493 26.02 -2.88 -0.50
C GLY A 493 25.50 -4.25 -0.03
N ARG A 494 26.37 -5.05 0.58
CA ARG A 494 26.03 -6.28 1.31
C ARG A 494 25.72 -5.90 2.75
N ARG A 495 24.55 -6.28 3.25
CA ARG A 495 24.12 -6.02 4.62
C ARG A 495 24.21 -7.28 5.49
N VAL A 496 24.70 -7.09 6.70
CA VAL A 496 24.58 -8.06 7.80
C VAL A 496 23.23 -7.83 8.49
N GLY A 497 22.64 -8.85 9.10
CA GLY A 497 21.37 -8.73 9.81
C GLY A 497 21.36 -7.57 10.83
N TYR A 498 20.17 -7.01 11.08
CA TYR A 498 20.01 -5.86 11.97
C TYR A 498 20.29 -6.20 13.43
N ASP A 499 20.98 -5.30 14.13
CA ASP A 499 21.22 -5.38 15.57
C ASP A 499 19.99 -5.01 16.39
N ASP A 500 19.99 -5.36 17.67
CA ASP A 500 18.91 -4.98 18.56
C ASP A 500 18.79 -3.46 18.70
N LEU A 501 17.54 -2.98 18.79
CA LEU A 501 17.21 -1.57 18.92
C LEU A 501 17.78 -0.71 17.77
N THR A 502 17.81 -1.26 16.55
CA THR A 502 18.22 -0.54 15.33
C THR A 502 17.06 -0.31 14.37
N ALA A 503 17.20 0.71 13.53
CA ALA A 503 16.23 0.99 12.48
C ALA A 503 16.54 0.15 11.22
N ILE A 504 15.49 -0.39 10.62
CA ILE A 504 15.51 -1.19 9.38
C ILE A 504 15.74 -0.25 8.20
N ASP A 505 16.58 -0.67 7.26
CA ASP A 505 16.76 0.02 5.99
C ASP A 505 15.74 -0.51 4.97
N TRP A 506 14.56 0.12 4.95
CA TRP A 506 13.46 -0.31 4.08
C TRP A 506 13.84 -0.25 2.59
N ILE A 507 14.64 0.74 2.18
CA ILE A 507 15.05 0.90 0.77
C ILE A 507 15.90 -0.31 0.36
N PHE A 508 16.86 -0.69 1.19
CA PHE A 508 17.68 -1.88 0.96
C PHE A 508 16.82 -3.14 0.87
N GLU A 509 15.91 -3.38 1.83
CA GLU A 509 15.07 -4.59 1.85
C GLU A 509 14.13 -4.66 0.64
N TYR A 510 13.55 -3.54 0.22
CA TYR A 510 12.72 -3.49 -0.99
C TYR A 510 13.53 -3.66 -2.28
N ALA A 511 14.79 -3.19 -2.31
CA ALA A 511 15.68 -3.41 -3.44
C ALA A 511 16.11 -4.89 -3.52
N LYS A 512 16.48 -5.49 -2.38
CA LYS A 512 16.79 -6.91 -2.22
C LYS A 512 15.65 -7.80 -2.71
N GLU A 513 14.41 -7.49 -2.32
CA GLU A 513 13.23 -8.24 -2.79
C GLU A 513 13.00 -8.08 -4.30
N ARG A 514 13.13 -6.86 -4.83
CA ARG A 514 13.00 -6.62 -6.28
C ARG A 514 14.04 -7.39 -7.09
N GLN A 515 15.29 -7.45 -6.62
CA GLN A 515 16.34 -8.24 -7.26
C GLN A 515 16.02 -9.73 -7.20
N ARG A 516 15.66 -10.26 -6.03
CA ARG A 516 15.27 -11.66 -5.84
C ARG A 516 14.14 -12.08 -6.79
N LEU A 517 13.10 -11.25 -6.91
CA LEU A 517 11.99 -11.49 -7.84
C LEU A 517 12.46 -11.47 -9.31
N ARG A 518 13.33 -10.54 -9.70
CA ARG A 518 13.91 -10.52 -11.05
C ARG A 518 14.64 -11.83 -11.35
N TYR A 519 15.53 -12.28 -10.46
CA TYR A 519 16.25 -13.55 -10.63
C TYR A 519 15.32 -14.74 -10.75
N LEU A 520 14.29 -14.78 -9.91
CA LEU A 520 13.28 -15.84 -9.93
C LEU A 520 12.49 -15.84 -11.24
N TYR A 521 12.14 -14.69 -11.80
CA TYR A 521 11.44 -14.57 -13.09
C TYR A 521 12.34 -14.80 -14.31
N THR A 522 13.62 -14.41 -14.27
CA THR A 522 14.55 -14.64 -15.39
C THR A 522 15.03 -16.10 -15.47
N GLY A 523 15.18 -16.77 -14.33
CA GLY A 523 15.66 -18.16 -14.25
C GLY A 523 14.58 -19.23 -14.48
N SER A 524 13.33 -18.85 -14.72
CA SER A 524 12.17 -19.76 -14.72
C SER A 524 11.60 -20.01 -16.12
N SER A 525 12.40 -20.60 -17.01
CA SER A 525 11.88 -21.20 -18.24
C SER A 525 11.35 -22.62 -17.97
N GLY A 526 10.10 -22.90 -18.36
CA GLY A 526 9.49 -24.24 -18.29
C GLY A 526 8.52 -24.46 -17.11
N VAL A 527 7.97 -25.68 -17.02
CA VAL A 527 6.95 -26.07 -16.01
C VAL A 527 7.53 -26.04 -14.59
N LEU A 528 8.77 -26.51 -14.41
CA LEU A 528 9.44 -26.50 -13.12
C LEU A 528 9.70 -25.07 -12.60
N GLY A 529 9.95 -24.13 -13.53
CA GLY A 529 10.06 -22.70 -13.22
C GLY A 529 8.75 -22.10 -12.71
N HIS A 530 7.63 -22.42 -13.36
CA HIS A 530 6.29 -22.00 -12.91
C HIS A 530 5.92 -22.59 -11.55
N ILE A 531 6.28 -23.86 -11.28
CA ILE A 531 6.10 -24.49 -9.97
C ILE A 531 6.92 -23.76 -8.89
N LYS A 532 8.17 -23.39 -9.19
CA LYS A 532 9.02 -22.64 -8.25
C LYS A 532 8.46 -21.24 -7.96
N GLN A 533 7.92 -20.56 -8.97
CA GLN A 533 7.22 -19.28 -8.79
C GLN A 533 5.97 -19.43 -7.93
N LEU A 534 5.14 -20.44 -8.20
CA LEU A 534 3.94 -20.72 -7.42
C LEU A 534 4.28 -21.08 -5.97
N ALA A 535 5.34 -21.85 -5.76
CA ALA A 535 5.82 -22.21 -4.42
C ALA A 535 6.31 -20.99 -3.64
N ASP A 536 7.06 -20.06 -4.26
CA ASP A 536 7.49 -18.83 -3.57
C ASP A 536 6.31 -17.90 -3.24
N ALA A 537 5.35 -17.81 -4.16
CA ALA A 537 4.12 -17.05 -3.94
C ALA A 537 3.26 -17.66 -2.83
N SER A 538 3.22 -18.98 -2.70
CA SER A 538 2.40 -19.70 -1.71
C SER A 538 2.96 -19.69 -0.29
N GLN A 539 4.27 -19.49 -0.10
CA GLN A 539 4.92 -19.49 1.23
C GLN A 539 4.22 -18.54 2.23
N VAL A 540 3.97 -17.30 1.82
CA VAL A 540 3.32 -16.30 2.70
C VAL A 540 1.89 -16.74 3.03
N TRP A 541 1.14 -17.26 2.06
CA TRP A 541 -0.22 -17.76 2.30
C TRP A 541 -0.26 -18.94 3.28
N ILE A 542 0.68 -19.88 3.17
CA ILE A 542 0.79 -21.02 4.10
C ILE A 542 1.07 -20.51 5.52
N ILE A 543 2.01 -19.58 5.67
CA ILE A 543 2.33 -18.97 6.97
C ILE A 543 1.10 -18.27 7.56
N LEU A 544 0.37 -17.50 6.76
CA LEU A 544 -0.80 -16.75 7.23
C LEU A 544 -1.96 -17.65 7.62
N VAL A 545 -2.23 -18.72 6.87
CA VAL A 545 -3.26 -19.70 7.21
C VAL A 545 -2.88 -20.43 8.50
N ALA A 546 -1.63 -20.89 8.61
CA ALA A 546 -1.16 -21.57 9.82
C ALA A 546 -1.17 -20.65 11.05
N ALA A 547 -0.75 -19.40 10.90
CA ALA A 547 -0.78 -18.38 11.95
C ALA A 547 -2.22 -18.04 12.37
N GLY A 548 -3.16 -17.95 11.42
CA GLY A 548 -4.57 -17.72 11.70
C GLY A 548 -5.19 -18.87 12.50
N ILE A 549 -4.95 -20.11 12.10
CA ILE A 549 -5.42 -21.32 12.82
C ILE A 549 -4.84 -21.34 14.25
N LEU A 550 -3.54 -21.13 14.40
CA LEU A 550 -2.89 -21.13 15.71
C LEU A 550 -3.43 -19.99 16.60
N SER A 551 -3.63 -18.80 16.05
CA SER A 551 -4.14 -17.65 16.79
C SER A 551 -5.59 -17.86 17.24
N GLY A 552 -6.45 -18.43 16.40
CA GLY A 552 -7.82 -18.80 16.76
C GLY A 552 -7.88 -19.88 17.84
N GLY A 553 -7.03 -20.90 17.74
CA GLY A 553 -6.93 -21.95 18.76
C GLY A 553 -6.41 -21.44 20.11
N ILE A 554 -5.41 -20.54 20.11
CA ILE A 554 -4.91 -19.89 21.33
C ILE A 554 -5.98 -18.98 21.94
N ALA A 555 -6.73 -18.21 21.14
CA ALA A 555 -7.82 -17.39 21.63
C ALA A 555 -8.91 -18.24 22.32
N ALA A 556 -9.34 -19.34 21.68
CA ALA A 556 -10.29 -20.28 22.26
C ALA A 556 -9.78 -20.86 23.60
N PHE A 557 -8.49 -21.20 23.68
CA PHE A 557 -7.87 -21.66 24.93
C PHE A 557 -7.90 -20.57 26.02
N ILE A 558 -7.58 -19.32 25.67
CA ILE A 558 -7.60 -18.20 26.62
C ILE A 558 -9.03 -17.98 27.14
N ASP A 559 -10.04 -18.01 26.27
CA ASP A 559 -11.43 -17.84 26.66
C ASP A 559 -11.85 -18.89 27.70
N VAL A 560 -11.72 -20.17 27.36
CA VAL A 560 -12.10 -21.29 28.23
C VAL A 560 -11.31 -21.28 29.55
N ALA A 561 -9.99 -21.07 29.49
CA ALA A 561 -9.15 -21.10 30.68
C ALA A 561 -9.37 -19.89 31.60
N SER A 562 -9.56 -18.69 31.02
CA SER A 562 -9.78 -17.47 31.80
C SER A 562 -11.11 -17.47 32.53
N ASP A 563 -12.17 -17.97 31.90
CA ASP A 563 -13.51 -18.03 32.50
C ASP A 563 -13.56 -19.08 33.62
N TRP A 564 -12.97 -20.26 33.41
CA TRP A 564 -12.86 -21.27 34.47
C TRP A 564 -12.07 -20.76 35.69
N LEU A 565 -10.93 -20.10 35.47
CA LEU A 565 -10.14 -19.52 36.56
C LEU A 565 -10.89 -18.37 37.25
N ALA A 566 -11.65 -17.56 36.52
CA ALA A 566 -12.44 -16.48 37.09
C ALA A 566 -13.57 -17.00 37.99
N ASP A 567 -14.25 -18.07 37.55
CA ASP A 567 -15.33 -18.70 38.29
C ASP A 567 -14.85 -19.30 39.61
N LEU A 568 -13.59 -19.79 39.66
CA LEU A 568 -12.95 -20.30 40.87
C LEU A 568 -12.91 -19.28 42.01
N LYS A 569 -13.03 -17.97 41.74
CA LYS A 569 -13.13 -16.94 42.78
C LYS A 569 -14.47 -16.97 43.53
N THR A 570 -15.53 -17.48 42.90
CA THR A 570 -16.89 -17.47 43.42
C THR A 570 -17.35 -18.85 43.91
N GLY A 571 -16.84 -19.93 43.31
CA GLY A 571 -17.15 -21.31 43.69
C GLY A 571 -16.48 -22.31 42.76
N TYR A 572 -16.89 -23.57 42.85
CA TYR A 572 -16.45 -24.62 41.94
C TYR A 572 -17.59 -25.60 41.65
N CYS A 573 -17.49 -26.26 40.50
CA CYS A 573 -18.42 -27.32 40.12
C CYS A 573 -18.01 -28.64 40.81
N HIS A 574 -18.96 -29.29 41.50
CA HIS A 574 -18.77 -30.57 42.17
C HIS A 574 -19.74 -31.60 41.60
N ASN A 575 -19.28 -32.83 41.40
CA ASN A 575 -20.15 -33.87 40.88
C ASN A 575 -20.97 -34.52 42.01
N VAL A 576 -22.24 -34.14 42.17
CA VAL A 576 -23.12 -34.78 43.17
C VAL A 576 -24.03 -35.80 42.49
N ASP A 577 -24.68 -35.49 41.36
CA ASP A 577 -25.63 -36.39 40.67
C ASP A 577 -25.59 -36.33 39.11
N GLY A 578 -24.54 -35.78 38.47
CA GLY A 578 -24.50 -35.48 37.01
C GLY A 578 -23.15 -35.58 36.26
N ASP A 579 -23.01 -34.91 35.11
CA ASP A 579 -21.77 -34.83 34.29
C ASP A 579 -20.78 -33.73 34.75
N GLY A 580 -21.11 -33.01 35.84
CA GLY A 580 -20.33 -31.89 36.36
C GLY A 580 -18.91 -32.28 36.78
N ARG A 581 -17.88 -31.61 36.25
CA ARG A 581 -16.46 -31.84 36.63
C ARG A 581 -15.82 -30.53 37.09
N PHE A 582 -14.81 -30.63 37.94
CA PHE A 582 -14.09 -29.47 38.52
C PHE A 582 -13.51 -28.49 37.48
N TYR A 583 -13.18 -28.97 36.27
CA TYR A 583 -12.66 -28.14 35.18
C TYR A 583 -13.75 -27.41 34.38
N LEU A 584 -15.03 -27.62 34.69
CA LEU A 584 -16.13 -26.91 34.04
C LEU A 584 -16.33 -25.55 34.70
N ASN A 585 -16.57 -24.53 33.87
CA ASN A 585 -16.97 -23.20 34.32
C ASN A 585 -18.43 -23.24 34.85
N LYS A 586 -18.89 -22.18 35.53
CA LYS A 586 -20.22 -22.07 36.12
C LYS A 586 -21.31 -22.24 35.07
N SER A 587 -21.18 -21.59 33.91
CA SER A 587 -22.16 -21.68 32.82
C SER A 587 -22.30 -23.09 32.23
N PHE A 588 -21.21 -23.87 32.19
CA PHE A 588 -21.19 -25.25 31.71
C PHE A 588 -21.65 -26.23 32.78
N CYS A 589 -21.35 -25.94 34.05
CA CYS A 589 -21.82 -26.74 35.19
C CYS A 589 -23.35 -26.74 35.30
N CYS A 590 -23.97 -25.58 35.06
CA CYS A 590 -25.42 -25.39 35.17
C CYS A 590 -26.16 -25.44 33.82
N TRP A 591 -25.58 -26.10 32.82
CA TRP A 591 -26.11 -26.10 31.46
C TRP A 591 -27.48 -26.79 31.36
N GLY A 592 -28.48 -26.09 30.81
CA GLY A 592 -29.84 -26.63 30.58
C GLY A 592 -30.82 -26.50 31.75
N ILE A 593 -30.43 -25.79 32.82
CA ILE A 593 -31.32 -25.45 33.95
C ILE A 593 -31.71 -23.97 33.82
N GLU A 594 -33.02 -23.67 33.82
CA GLU A 594 -33.54 -22.31 33.57
C GLU A 594 -33.35 -21.33 34.74
N GLU A 595 -33.20 -21.83 35.98
CA GLU A 595 -32.95 -20.99 37.17
C GLU A 595 -31.55 -21.25 37.75
N GLU A 596 -30.69 -20.22 37.84
CA GLU A 596 -29.31 -20.36 38.34
C GLU A 596 -29.24 -20.82 39.80
N GLN A 597 -30.27 -20.51 40.59
CA GLN A 597 -30.38 -20.87 42.00
C GLN A 597 -30.76 -22.36 42.20
N ALA A 598 -31.26 -23.02 41.16
CA ALA A 598 -31.63 -24.44 41.17
C ALA A 598 -30.47 -25.37 40.76
N CYS A 599 -29.28 -24.82 40.44
CA CYS A 599 -28.11 -25.61 40.08
C CYS A 599 -27.48 -26.26 41.31
N HIS A 600 -27.79 -27.55 41.52
CA HIS A 600 -27.29 -28.33 42.66
C HIS A 600 -25.79 -28.68 42.58
N ASP A 601 -25.21 -28.69 41.37
CA ASP A 601 -23.80 -29.05 41.14
C ASP A 601 -22.82 -27.88 41.39
N TRP A 602 -23.32 -26.63 41.48
CA TRP A 602 -22.48 -25.45 41.71
C TRP A 602 -22.35 -25.11 43.20
N ASN A 603 -21.16 -25.29 43.77
CA ASN A 603 -20.88 -24.99 45.16
C ASN A 603 -20.09 -23.68 45.31
N SER A 604 -20.76 -22.63 45.80
CA SER A 604 -20.08 -21.40 46.24
C SER A 604 -19.19 -21.68 47.47
N TRP A 605 -18.09 -20.94 47.62
CA TRP A 605 -17.17 -21.12 48.76
C TRP A 605 -17.81 -21.02 50.14
N GLY A 606 -18.84 -20.16 50.28
CA GLY A 606 -19.58 -20.05 51.53
C GLY A 606 -20.43 -21.28 51.86
N ALA A 607 -21.00 -21.94 50.84
CA ALA A 607 -21.71 -23.21 50.99
C ALA A 607 -20.75 -24.39 51.22
N ALA A 608 -19.61 -24.41 50.52
CA ALA A 608 -18.60 -25.46 50.63
C ALA A 608 -17.97 -25.56 52.04
N MET A 609 -17.90 -24.44 52.77
CA MET A 609 -17.39 -24.37 54.15
C MET A 609 -18.45 -24.69 55.22
N GLY A 610 -19.68 -25.03 54.83
CA GLY A 610 -20.76 -25.45 55.77
C GLY A 610 -21.29 -24.32 56.66
N ILE A 611 -21.24 -23.06 56.20
CA ILE A 611 -21.68 -21.90 56.99
C ILE A 611 -23.12 -21.53 56.63
N GLU A 612 -24.04 -21.71 57.56
CA GLU A 612 -25.47 -21.42 57.36
C GLU A 612 -25.84 -19.93 57.50
N SER A 613 -25.00 -19.12 58.16
CA SER A 613 -25.29 -17.70 58.37
C SER A 613 -25.07 -16.86 57.11
N VAL A 614 -26.06 -16.06 56.70
CA VAL A 614 -26.00 -15.19 55.50
C VAL A 614 -24.81 -14.21 55.56
N GLY A 615 -24.56 -13.62 56.74
CA GLY A 615 -23.42 -12.71 56.95
C GLY A 615 -22.08 -13.42 56.90
N GLY A 616 -21.97 -14.61 57.49
CA GLY A 616 -20.75 -15.42 57.44
C GLY A 616 -20.42 -15.90 56.01
N ARG A 617 -21.45 -16.29 55.24
CA ARG A 617 -21.31 -16.68 53.83
C ARG A 617 -20.71 -15.55 52.99
N TYR A 618 -21.25 -14.33 53.13
CA TYR A 618 -20.75 -13.15 52.43
C TYR A 618 -19.29 -12.83 52.77
N VAL A 619 -18.92 -12.90 54.05
CA VAL A 619 -17.53 -12.63 54.50
C VAL A 619 -16.56 -13.68 53.96
N VAL A 620 -16.94 -14.97 53.98
CA VAL A 620 -16.09 -16.04 53.45
C VAL A 620 -15.92 -15.92 51.95
N GLU A 621 -17.01 -15.72 51.21
CA GLU A 621 -16.95 -15.46 49.76
C GLU A 621 -16.07 -14.25 49.43
N TYR A 622 -16.13 -13.19 50.25
CA TYR A 622 -15.27 -12.02 50.09
C TYR A 622 -13.79 -12.35 50.29
N ILE A 623 -13.44 -13.10 51.34
CA ILE A 623 -12.05 -13.50 51.62
C ILE A 623 -11.49 -14.35 50.48
N PHE A 624 -12.25 -15.36 50.02
CA PHE A 624 -11.81 -16.22 48.92
C PHE A 624 -11.67 -15.44 47.61
N PHE A 625 -12.60 -14.52 47.32
CA PHE A 625 -12.51 -13.66 46.14
C PHE A 625 -11.22 -12.83 46.15
N VAL A 626 -10.88 -12.20 47.28
CA VAL A 626 -9.64 -11.40 47.42
C VAL A 626 -8.40 -12.29 47.32
N LEU A 627 -8.39 -13.44 48.00
CA LEU A 627 -7.24 -14.35 48.02
C LEU A 627 -6.91 -14.88 46.63
N PHE A 628 -7.91 -15.38 45.89
CA PHE A 628 -7.70 -15.89 44.54
C PHE A 628 -7.33 -14.77 43.56
N SER A 629 -7.95 -13.59 43.68
CA SER A 629 -7.61 -12.43 42.83
C SER A 629 -6.14 -12.03 42.96
N VAL A 630 -5.64 -11.94 44.20
CA VAL A 630 -4.23 -11.60 44.47
C VAL A 630 -3.30 -12.73 44.03
N LEU A 631 -3.66 -13.99 44.28
CA LEU A 631 -2.88 -15.16 43.88
C LEU A 631 -2.68 -15.20 42.36
N PHE A 632 -3.75 -15.05 41.58
CA PHE A 632 -3.66 -15.05 40.12
C PHE A 632 -2.85 -13.87 39.58
N ALA A 633 -3.03 -12.67 40.13
CA ALA A 633 -2.24 -11.50 39.75
C ALA A 633 -0.73 -11.69 40.06
N ALA A 634 -0.41 -12.28 41.22
CA ALA A 634 0.97 -12.61 41.59
C ALA A 634 1.60 -13.63 40.64
N CYS A 635 0.88 -14.72 40.32
CA CYS A 635 1.33 -15.74 39.37
C CYS A 635 1.59 -15.14 37.99
N ALA A 636 0.70 -14.28 37.49
CA ALA A 636 0.87 -13.59 36.21
C ALA A 636 2.16 -12.73 36.20
N SER A 637 2.41 -11.98 37.28
CA SER A 637 3.59 -11.12 37.39
C SER A 637 4.89 -11.92 37.53
N LEU A 638 4.88 -13.02 38.29
CA LEU A 638 6.03 -13.91 38.42
C LEU A 638 6.40 -14.56 37.08
N LEU A 639 5.42 -15.03 36.31
CA LEU A 639 5.65 -15.60 34.98
C LEU A 639 6.35 -14.59 34.05
N VAL A 640 5.88 -13.34 34.02
CA VAL A 640 6.48 -12.29 33.20
C VAL A 640 7.89 -11.95 33.66
N ARG A 641 8.14 -11.90 34.97
CA ARG A 641 9.46 -11.56 35.52
C ARG A 641 10.50 -12.64 35.23
N GLU A 642 10.16 -13.90 35.47
CA GLU A 642 11.13 -15.01 35.41
C GLU A 642 11.39 -15.50 33.97
N PHE A 643 10.37 -15.57 33.11
CA PHE A 643 10.52 -16.19 31.79
C PHE A 643 10.71 -15.19 30.65
N SER A 644 9.93 -14.11 30.61
CA SER A 644 10.01 -13.14 29.51
C SER A 644 9.48 -11.76 29.90
N PRO A 645 10.37 -10.81 30.26
CA PRO A 645 9.97 -9.44 30.61
C PRO A 645 9.25 -8.69 29.48
N TYR A 646 9.47 -9.11 28.22
CA TYR A 646 8.81 -8.58 27.03
C TYR A 646 7.32 -8.96 26.92
N ALA A 647 6.83 -9.90 27.74
CA ALA A 647 5.43 -10.31 27.73
C ALA A 647 4.48 -9.29 28.41
N LYS A 648 5.01 -8.32 29.18
CA LYS A 648 4.22 -7.29 29.88
C LYS A 648 3.40 -6.42 28.92
N HIS A 649 2.32 -5.82 29.44
CA HIS A 649 1.44 -4.88 28.72
C HIS A 649 0.78 -5.48 27.45
N SER A 650 0.14 -4.62 26.67
CA SER A 650 -0.58 -5.00 25.46
C SER A 650 0.35 -5.53 24.36
N GLY A 651 1.54 -4.96 24.18
CA GLY A 651 2.42 -5.25 23.04
C GLY A 651 2.09 -4.46 21.76
N ILE A 652 0.96 -3.76 21.70
CA ILE A 652 0.58 -2.90 20.56
C ILE A 652 1.59 -1.76 20.32
N PRO A 653 2.05 -1.00 21.35
CA PRO A 653 3.08 0.03 21.18
C PRO A 653 4.34 -0.52 20.51
N GLU A 654 4.82 -1.66 20.98
CA GLU A 654 6.02 -2.32 20.48
C GLU A 654 5.82 -2.84 19.05
N ILE A 655 4.68 -3.48 18.75
CA ILE A 655 4.34 -3.90 17.37
C ILE A 655 4.28 -2.69 16.43
N LYS A 656 3.67 -1.57 16.85
CA LYS A 656 3.64 -0.31 16.08
C LYS A 656 5.06 0.20 15.81
N THR A 657 5.99 0.10 16.77
CA THR A 657 7.41 0.46 16.56
C THR A 657 8.15 -0.51 15.62
N VAL A 658 7.86 -1.82 15.71
CA VAL A 658 8.46 -2.84 14.83
C VAL A 658 8.02 -2.64 13.39
N LEU A 659 6.73 -2.45 13.14
CA LEU A 659 6.19 -2.11 11.82
C LEU A 659 6.66 -0.72 11.34
N GLY A 660 6.93 0.18 12.28
CA GLY A 660 7.63 1.46 12.09
C GLY A 660 9.10 1.35 11.66
N GLY A 661 9.65 0.13 11.63
CA GLY A 661 11.02 -0.17 11.20
C GLY A 661 12.04 -0.13 12.32
N PHE A 662 11.66 -0.51 13.55
CA PHE A 662 12.57 -0.61 14.68
C PHE A 662 12.66 -2.05 15.18
N VAL A 663 13.85 -2.65 15.16
CA VAL A 663 14.03 -4.06 15.54
C VAL A 663 14.12 -4.18 17.06
N ILE A 664 13.29 -5.04 17.65
CA ILE A 664 13.33 -5.43 19.07
C ILE A 664 13.51 -6.95 19.14
N ARG A 665 14.69 -7.42 19.56
CA ARG A 665 14.99 -8.85 19.67
C ARG A 665 14.24 -9.47 20.84
N HIS A 666 13.99 -10.78 20.74
CA HIS A 666 13.26 -11.59 21.72
C HIS A 666 11.78 -11.22 21.98
N PHE A 667 11.32 -10.03 21.57
CA PHE A 667 9.93 -9.59 21.71
C PHE A 667 8.94 -10.53 21.03
N LEU A 668 9.25 -10.97 19.80
CA LEU A 668 8.43 -11.93 19.04
C LEU A 668 8.84 -13.39 19.28
N GLY A 669 9.47 -13.68 20.43
CA GLY A 669 10.00 -15.00 20.77
C GLY A 669 8.93 -16.03 21.12
N GLY A 670 9.27 -17.33 20.97
CA GLY A 670 8.37 -18.42 21.37
C GLY A 670 8.12 -18.47 22.87
N TRP A 671 9.14 -18.17 23.69
CA TRP A 671 8.97 -18.03 25.14
C TRP A 671 8.04 -16.87 25.51
N THR A 672 8.10 -15.77 24.77
CA THR A 672 7.18 -14.64 24.95
C THR A 672 5.75 -15.03 24.58
N LEU A 673 5.54 -15.80 23.51
CA LEU A 673 4.23 -16.35 23.16
C LEU A 673 3.63 -17.16 24.32
N VAL A 674 4.37 -18.14 24.85
CA VAL A 674 3.89 -19.02 25.94
C VAL A 674 3.62 -18.22 27.21
N THR A 675 4.58 -17.38 27.62
CA THR A 675 4.46 -16.56 28.84
C THR A 675 3.28 -15.60 28.76
N LYS A 676 3.06 -14.99 27.59
CA LYS A 676 1.98 -14.03 27.38
C LYS A 676 0.61 -14.72 27.34
N THR A 677 0.48 -15.88 26.69
CA THR A 677 -0.77 -16.65 26.67
C THR A 677 -1.18 -17.09 28.08
N ILE A 678 -0.29 -17.73 28.84
CA ILE A 678 -0.59 -18.23 30.20
C ILE A 678 -0.77 -17.06 31.17
N GLY A 679 0.12 -16.06 31.11
CA GLY A 679 0.04 -14.88 31.97
C GLY A 679 -1.25 -14.08 31.76
N LEU A 680 -1.79 -14.07 30.53
CA LEU A 680 -3.05 -13.39 30.23
C LEU A 680 -4.25 -14.09 30.86
N CYS A 681 -4.29 -15.43 30.88
CA CYS A 681 -5.35 -16.18 31.56
C CYS A 681 -5.42 -15.80 33.05
N PHE A 682 -4.28 -15.78 33.73
CA PHE A 682 -4.21 -15.38 35.14
C PHE A 682 -4.51 -13.88 35.35
N ALA A 683 -4.04 -13.02 34.46
CA ALA A 683 -4.30 -11.58 34.55
C ALA A 683 -5.81 -11.28 34.42
N VAL A 684 -6.50 -11.88 33.46
CA VAL A 684 -7.95 -11.70 33.27
C VAL A 684 -8.73 -12.32 34.44
N ALA A 685 -8.36 -13.54 34.86
CA ALA A 685 -9.00 -14.22 35.98
C ALA A 685 -8.87 -13.46 37.31
N SER A 686 -7.80 -12.69 37.50
CA SER A 686 -7.60 -11.88 38.72
C SER A 686 -8.69 -10.82 38.96
N GLY A 687 -9.52 -10.49 37.96
CA GLY A 687 -10.56 -9.46 38.07
C GLY A 687 -10.02 -8.02 38.10
N LEU A 688 -8.75 -7.82 37.77
CA LEU A 688 -8.20 -6.51 37.45
C LEU A 688 -8.94 -5.88 36.26
N TRP A 689 -9.00 -4.54 36.21
CA TRP A 689 -9.63 -3.80 35.11
C TRP A 689 -8.73 -3.79 33.85
N LEU A 690 -8.57 -4.97 33.25
CA LEU A 690 -7.77 -5.24 32.06
C LEU A 690 -8.54 -6.12 31.07
N GLY A 691 -8.11 -6.12 29.81
CA GLY A 691 -8.69 -6.94 28.72
C GLY A 691 -7.67 -7.83 28.02
N LYS A 692 -8.15 -8.89 27.36
CA LYS A 692 -7.35 -9.81 26.54
C LYS A 692 -7.10 -9.33 25.10
N GLU A 693 -7.93 -8.43 24.60
CA GLU A 693 -7.97 -8.04 23.19
C GLU A 693 -6.67 -7.42 22.67
N GLY A 694 -6.04 -6.54 23.47
CA GLY A 694 -4.77 -5.91 23.11
C GLY A 694 -3.61 -6.92 23.03
N PRO A 695 -3.38 -7.73 24.07
CA PRO A 695 -2.40 -8.82 24.07
C PRO A 695 -2.57 -9.84 22.94
N LEU A 696 -3.79 -10.15 22.51
CA LEU A 696 -4.06 -11.09 21.41
C LEU A 696 -3.43 -10.67 20.08
N VAL A 697 -3.30 -9.36 19.83
CA VAL A 697 -2.57 -8.83 18.67
C VAL A 697 -1.10 -9.26 18.70
N HIS A 698 -0.45 -9.12 19.86
CA HIS A 698 0.94 -9.52 20.02
C HIS A 698 1.11 -11.05 19.89
N VAL A 699 0.20 -11.81 20.52
CA VAL A 699 0.17 -13.28 20.43
C VAL A 699 0.06 -13.72 18.96
N ALA A 700 -0.79 -13.10 18.16
CA ALA A 700 -0.94 -13.43 16.74
C ALA A 700 0.34 -13.15 15.94
N CYS A 701 1.02 -12.01 16.18
CA CYS A 701 2.31 -11.71 15.55
C CYS A 701 3.41 -12.72 15.96
N CYS A 702 3.44 -13.16 17.22
CA CYS A 702 4.34 -14.20 17.69
C CYS A 702 4.05 -15.57 17.03
N SER A 703 2.77 -15.92 16.88
CA SER A 703 2.33 -17.13 16.16
C SER A 703 2.81 -17.11 14.71
N ALA A 704 2.70 -15.96 14.02
CA ALA A 704 3.24 -15.82 12.67
C ALA A 704 4.78 -15.94 12.65
N ASN A 705 5.49 -15.35 13.63
CA ASN A 705 6.94 -15.47 13.71
C ASN A 705 7.41 -16.92 13.89
N LEU A 706 6.66 -17.74 14.64
CA LEU A 706 6.95 -19.16 14.81
C LEU A 706 6.97 -19.90 13.48
N PHE A 707 5.96 -19.68 12.63
CA PHE A 707 5.87 -20.32 11.31
C PHE A 707 6.83 -19.71 10.29
N MET A 708 7.15 -18.41 10.38
CA MET A 708 8.15 -17.78 9.50
C MET A 708 9.53 -18.41 9.65
N LYS A 709 9.91 -18.89 10.83
CA LYS A 709 11.19 -19.59 11.04
C LYS A 709 11.35 -20.86 10.19
N LEU A 710 10.24 -21.47 9.74
CA LEU A 710 10.26 -22.63 8.85
C LEU A 710 10.64 -22.26 7.40
N PHE A 711 10.55 -20.98 7.04
CA PHE A 711 10.78 -20.49 5.68
C PHE A 711 11.89 -19.42 5.67
N GLY A 712 13.12 -19.85 5.38
CA GLY A 712 14.31 -18.98 5.34
C GLY A 712 14.14 -17.75 4.44
N ASN A 713 13.47 -17.89 3.29
CA ASN A 713 13.23 -16.80 2.34
C ASN A 713 12.40 -15.64 2.92
N VAL A 714 11.45 -15.96 3.80
CA VAL A 714 10.59 -14.95 4.45
C VAL A 714 11.30 -14.40 5.69
N ASN A 715 11.93 -15.27 6.48
CA ASN A 715 12.64 -14.86 7.68
C ASN A 715 13.93 -14.04 7.40
N GLY A 716 14.51 -14.13 6.20
CA GLY A 716 15.68 -13.37 5.79
C GLY A 716 15.38 -12.00 5.16
N ASN A 717 14.11 -11.60 5.06
CA ASN A 717 13.68 -10.35 4.44
C ASN A 717 12.69 -9.60 5.34
N GLU A 718 13.11 -8.45 5.86
CA GLU A 718 12.29 -7.67 6.79
C GLU A 718 11.07 -7.03 6.12
N ALA A 719 11.14 -6.73 4.82
CA ALA A 719 9.98 -6.22 4.08
C ALA A 719 8.87 -7.27 3.99
N ARG A 720 9.21 -8.54 3.71
CA ARG A 720 8.22 -9.64 3.72
C ARG A 720 7.69 -9.93 5.12
N LYS A 721 8.55 -9.89 6.15
CA LYS A 721 8.09 -10.04 7.55
C LYS A 721 7.08 -8.98 7.94
N ARG A 722 7.29 -7.73 7.53
CA ARG A 722 6.35 -6.62 7.79
C ARG A 722 4.96 -6.91 7.22
N GLU A 723 4.89 -7.44 5.99
CA GLU A 723 3.60 -7.84 5.38
C GLU A 723 2.90 -8.93 6.21
N VAL A 724 3.65 -9.94 6.65
CA VAL A 724 3.12 -11.04 7.48
C VAL A 724 2.67 -10.56 8.85
N PHE A 725 3.45 -9.71 9.52
CA PHE A 725 3.09 -9.17 10.84
C PHE A 725 1.87 -8.26 10.78
N SER A 726 1.73 -7.45 9.72
CA SER A 726 0.54 -6.62 9.51
C SER A 726 -0.73 -7.48 9.36
N ALA A 727 -0.63 -8.58 8.63
CA ALA A 727 -1.73 -9.52 8.45
C ALA A 727 -2.06 -10.34 9.71
N ALA A 728 -1.03 -10.78 10.45
CA ALA A 728 -1.20 -11.48 11.71
C ALA A 728 -1.84 -10.59 12.78
N ALA A 729 -1.47 -9.31 12.83
CA ALA A 729 -2.06 -8.36 13.76
C ALA A 729 -3.58 -8.16 13.52
N ALA A 730 -4.00 -8.15 12.26
CA ALA A 730 -5.41 -8.13 11.89
C ALA A 730 -6.15 -9.39 12.39
N ALA A 731 -5.51 -10.56 12.30
CA ALA A 731 -6.06 -11.80 12.85
C ALA A 731 -6.22 -11.76 14.38
N GLY A 732 -5.28 -11.15 15.10
CA GLY A 732 -5.37 -10.96 16.55
C GLY A 732 -6.59 -10.12 16.98
N ILE A 733 -6.87 -9.02 16.27
CA ILE A 733 -8.09 -8.22 16.51
C ILE A 733 -9.35 -8.97 16.06
N SER A 734 -9.28 -9.72 14.96
CA SER A 734 -10.40 -10.51 14.47
C SER A 734 -10.87 -11.57 15.47
N VAL A 735 -9.95 -12.26 16.15
CA VAL A 735 -10.32 -13.25 17.18
C VAL A 735 -10.73 -12.58 18.49
N ALA A 736 -10.19 -11.39 18.77
CA ALA A 736 -10.54 -10.60 19.95
C ALA A 736 -11.99 -10.09 19.95
N PHE A 737 -12.45 -9.58 18.80
CA PHE A 737 -13.79 -8.99 18.65
C PHE A 737 -14.75 -9.83 17.79
N GLY A 738 -14.30 -10.95 17.21
CA GLY A 738 -15.10 -11.67 16.22
C GLY A 738 -15.37 -10.84 14.96
N ALA A 739 -14.51 -9.85 14.68
CA ALA A 739 -14.73 -8.79 13.69
C ALA A 739 -13.58 -8.78 12.65
N PRO A 740 -13.67 -9.59 11.57
CA PRO A 740 -12.58 -9.73 10.61
C PRO A 740 -12.32 -8.47 9.77
N ILE A 741 -13.36 -7.76 9.32
CA ILE A 741 -13.18 -6.51 8.55
C ILE A 741 -12.66 -5.43 9.50
N GLY A 742 -13.22 -5.36 10.70
CA GLY A 742 -12.76 -4.48 11.77
C GLY A 742 -11.27 -4.67 12.10
N GLY A 743 -10.79 -5.93 12.12
CA GLY A 743 -9.39 -6.26 12.37
C GLY A 743 -8.43 -5.82 11.27
N VAL A 744 -8.82 -5.93 10.00
CA VAL A 744 -8.00 -5.44 8.88
C VAL A 744 -7.88 -3.93 8.91
N LEU A 745 -9.00 -3.22 9.14
CA LEU A 745 -9.03 -1.77 9.27
C LEU A 745 -8.26 -1.29 10.49
N PHE A 746 -8.31 -2.02 11.61
CA PHE A 746 -7.48 -1.74 12.78
C PHE A 746 -5.99 -1.80 12.44
N SER A 747 -5.55 -2.83 11.72
CA SER A 747 -4.13 -2.97 11.34
C SER A 747 -3.67 -1.83 10.42
N LEU A 748 -4.54 -1.42 9.49
CA LEU A 748 -4.28 -0.29 8.60
C LEU A 748 -4.27 1.06 9.35
N GLU A 749 -5.25 1.30 10.23
CA GLU A 749 -5.42 2.60 10.90
C GLU A 749 -4.43 2.81 12.06
N GLN A 750 -4.11 1.76 12.82
CA GLN A 750 -3.38 1.89 14.09
C GLN A 750 -1.95 1.34 14.07
N LEU A 751 -1.65 0.33 13.24
CA LEU A 751 -0.37 -0.38 13.30
C LEU A 751 0.57 -0.07 12.14
N SER A 752 0.04 0.00 10.91
CA SER A 752 0.86 0.05 9.70
C SER A 752 0.72 1.37 8.94
N TYR A 753 1.80 2.13 8.87
CA TYR A 753 1.87 3.36 8.06
C TYR A 753 1.90 3.11 6.53
N TYR A 754 2.35 1.92 6.12
CA TYR A 754 2.42 1.49 4.71
C TYR A 754 1.74 0.14 4.62
N PHE A 755 0.69 0.06 3.80
CA PHE A 755 -0.18 -1.09 3.72
C PHE A 755 -0.58 -1.34 2.26
N PRO A 756 0.20 -2.15 1.51
CA PRO A 756 -0.08 -2.38 0.09
C PRO A 756 -1.33 -3.26 -0.09
N ASP A 757 -2.02 -3.10 -1.21
CA ASP A 757 -3.26 -3.83 -1.55
C ASP A 757 -3.15 -5.35 -1.38
N LYS A 758 -1.98 -5.91 -1.71
CA LYS A 758 -1.70 -7.33 -1.52
C LYS A 758 -1.78 -7.72 -0.04
N THR A 759 -1.17 -6.93 0.84
CA THR A 759 -1.19 -7.15 2.29
C THR A 759 -2.60 -6.96 2.85
N MET A 760 -3.43 -6.08 2.28
CA MET A 760 -4.84 -5.94 2.66
C MET A 760 -5.61 -7.25 2.48
N TRP A 761 -5.53 -7.86 1.29
CA TRP A 761 -6.18 -9.15 1.03
C TRP A 761 -5.61 -10.28 1.89
N SER A 762 -4.28 -10.33 2.04
CA SER A 762 -3.63 -11.31 2.91
C SER A 762 -4.05 -11.17 4.37
N SER A 763 -4.24 -9.94 4.86
CA SER A 763 -4.74 -9.65 6.21
C SER A 763 -6.17 -10.13 6.39
N PHE A 764 -7.04 -9.86 5.41
CA PHE A 764 -8.43 -10.32 5.43
C PHE A 764 -8.54 -11.84 5.50
N VAL A 765 -7.78 -12.56 4.65
CA VAL A 765 -7.78 -14.02 4.67
C VAL A 765 -7.25 -14.56 6.00
N CYS A 766 -6.16 -14.00 6.53
CA CYS A 766 -5.62 -14.42 7.83
C CYS A 766 -6.63 -14.21 8.97
N ALA A 767 -7.29 -13.05 9.00
CA ALA A 767 -8.35 -12.72 9.95
C ALA A 767 -9.55 -13.67 9.86
N MET A 768 -10.06 -13.91 8.65
CA MET A 768 -11.17 -14.83 8.42
C MET A 768 -10.83 -16.27 8.86
N VAL A 769 -9.63 -16.76 8.55
CA VAL A 769 -9.18 -18.09 8.99
C VAL A 769 -9.15 -18.18 10.52
N ALA A 770 -8.67 -17.13 11.19
CA ALA A 770 -8.62 -17.09 12.64
C ALA A 770 -10.03 -17.05 13.26
N ALA A 771 -10.94 -16.22 12.74
CA ALA A 771 -12.34 -16.15 13.19
C ALA A 771 -13.09 -17.48 12.97
N VAL A 772 -12.95 -18.10 11.78
CA VAL A 772 -13.55 -19.41 11.49
C VAL A 772 -12.98 -20.50 12.40
N THR A 773 -11.69 -20.44 12.73
CA THR A 773 -11.09 -21.39 13.68
C THR A 773 -11.67 -21.22 15.09
N LEU A 774 -11.82 -19.98 15.55
CA LEU A 774 -12.47 -19.69 16.83
C LEU A 774 -13.92 -20.17 16.85
N GLN A 775 -14.67 -19.95 15.76
CA GLN A 775 -16.04 -20.44 15.60
C GLN A 775 -16.11 -21.97 15.63
N ALA A 776 -15.17 -22.64 14.97
CA ALA A 776 -15.11 -24.10 14.92
C ALA A 776 -14.77 -24.70 16.31
N CYS A 777 -13.95 -24.02 17.10
CA CYS A 777 -13.70 -24.40 18.50
C CYS A 777 -14.92 -24.16 19.41
N ASN A 778 -15.77 -23.18 19.07
CA ASN A 778 -17.00 -22.84 19.78
C ASN A 778 -16.83 -22.79 21.32
N PRO A 779 -15.95 -21.91 21.85
CA PRO A 779 -15.55 -21.94 23.27
C PRO A 779 -16.71 -21.73 24.24
N PHE A 780 -17.82 -21.13 23.80
CA PHE A 780 -19.00 -20.83 24.63
C PHE A 780 -20.21 -21.75 24.35
N HIS A 781 -20.13 -22.66 23.37
CA HIS A 781 -21.25 -23.47 22.89
C HIS A 781 -22.49 -22.70 22.37
N THR A 782 -22.41 -21.38 22.24
CA THR A 782 -23.51 -20.51 21.74
C THR A 782 -23.51 -20.37 20.22
N GLY A 783 -22.43 -20.74 19.54
CA GLY A 783 -22.23 -20.49 18.11
C GLY A 783 -21.86 -19.04 17.77
N LYS A 784 -21.80 -18.14 18.76
CA LYS A 784 -21.29 -16.76 18.62
C LYS A 784 -19.76 -16.76 18.67
N LEU A 785 -19.13 -15.82 17.97
CA LEU A 785 -17.66 -15.70 17.93
C LEU A 785 -17.10 -15.14 19.24
N VAL A 786 -17.80 -14.17 19.82
CA VAL A 786 -17.44 -13.52 21.09
C VAL A 786 -18.67 -13.41 21.98
N LEU A 787 -18.46 -13.39 23.29
CA LEU A 787 -19.53 -13.38 24.28
C LEU A 787 -20.46 -12.17 24.16
N TYR A 788 -19.91 -10.98 23.90
CA TYR A 788 -20.65 -9.70 23.87
C TYR A 788 -21.25 -9.35 22.50
N GLN A 789 -21.36 -10.32 21.59
CA GLN A 789 -22.05 -10.15 20.30
C GLN A 789 -23.58 -10.11 20.54
N VAL A 790 -24.21 -8.99 20.15
CA VAL A 790 -25.65 -8.72 20.35
C VAL A 790 -26.32 -8.38 19.03
N THR A 791 -27.63 -8.57 18.91
CA THR A 791 -28.39 -8.26 17.69
C THR A 791 -29.55 -7.35 18.04
N TYR A 792 -29.68 -6.22 17.35
CA TYR A 792 -30.79 -5.30 17.54
C TYR A 792 -31.79 -5.42 16.39
N HIS A 793 -33.07 -5.47 16.71
CA HIS A 793 -34.15 -5.52 15.72
C HIS A 793 -34.83 -4.17 15.52
N SER A 794 -34.69 -3.24 16.47
CA SER A 794 -35.29 -1.90 16.44
C SER A 794 -34.36 -0.85 15.81
N GLY A 795 -34.93 0.10 15.07
CA GLY A 795 -34.22 1.27 14.54
C GLY A 795 -34.05 2.39 15.58
N TRP A 796 -33.26 3.42 15.25
CA TRP A 796 -33.10 4.63 16.06
C TRP A 796 -33.96 5.77 15.52
N HIS A 797 -34.24 6.77 16.37
CA HIS A 797 -35.04 7.93 16.01
C HIS A 797 -34.20 9.21 15.94
N ASP A 798 -34.57 10.17 15.07
CA ASP A 798 -33.79 11.40 14.84
C ASP A 798 -33.44 12.19 16.12
N PHE A 799 -34.33 12.18 17.12
CA PHE A 799 -34.08 12.89 18.38
C PHE A 799 -32.94 12.28 19.22
N GLU A 800 -32.66 10.99 19.05
CA GLU A 800 -31.62 10.26 19.78
C GLU A 800 -30.20 10.72 19.38
N LEU A 801 -30.08 11.42 18.24
CA LEU A 801 -28.81 11.97 17.78
C LEU A 801 -28.20 12.97 18.77
N LEU A 802 -29.02 13.74 19.48
CA LEU A 802 -28.54 14.69 20.50
C LEU A 802 -27.91 13.96 21.72
N PRO A 803 -28.58 12.99 22.35
CA PRO A 803 -27.95 12.11 23.34
C PRO A 803 -26.71 11.36 22.82
N PHE A 804 -26.71 10.87 21.57
CA PHE A 804 -25.53 10.20 21.00
C PHE A 804 -24.34 11.15 20.85
N ALA A 805 -24.58 12.39 20.40
CA ALA A 805 -23.53 13.41 20.37
C ALA A 805 -23.00 13.73 21.78
N PHE A 806 -23.87 13.79 22.78
CA PHE A 806 -23.47 13.98 24.18
C PHE A 806 -22.61 12.82 24.71
N LEU A 807 -22.92 11.58 24.34
CA LEU A 807 -22.06 10.43 24.64
C LEU A 807 -20.68 10.54 23.99
N GLY A 808 -20.61 11.09 22.77
CA GLY A 808 -19.34 11.46 22.14
C GLY A 808 -18.53 12.42 23.00
N ILE A 809 -19.15 13.48 23.52
CA ILE A 809 -18.50 14.45 24.41
C ILE A 809 -17.95 13.77 25.67
N LEU A 810 -18.76 12.97 26.35
CA LEU A 810 -18.35 12.25 27.55
C LEU A 810 -17.20 11.27 27.25
N GLY A 811 -17.25 10.56 26.14
CA GLY A 811 -16.19 9.64 25.70
C GLY A 811 -14.86 10.35 25.47
N GLY A 812 -14.89 11.53 24.84
CA GLY A 812 -13.68 12.32 24.58
C GLY A 812 -13.06 12.89 25.86
N LEU A 813 -13.89 13.42 26.76
CA LEU A 813 -13.47 13.91 28.07
C LEU A 813 -12.85 12.79 28.93
N PHE A 814 -13.52 11.63 28.98
CA PHE A 814 -13.00 10.44 29.65
C PHE A 814 -11.63 10.07 29.07
N GLY A 815 -11.53 9.94 27.75
CA GLY A 815 -10.32 9.53 27.08
C GLY A 815 -9.13 10.45 27.34
N GLY A 816 -9.33 11.77 27.22
CA GLY A 816 -8.29 12.76 27.51
C GLY A 816 -7.84 12.74 28.98
N PHE A 817 -8.78 12.67 29.93
CA PHE A 817 -8.46 12.57 31.36
C PHE A 817 -7.76 11.25 31.71
N PHE A 818 -8.23 10.14 31.16
CA PHE A 818 -7.69 8.81 31.38
C PHE A 818 -6.22 8.72 30.94
N ILE A 819 -5.88 9.26 29.77
CA ILE A 819 -4.50 9.27 29.26
C ILE A 819 -3.60 10.08 30.20
N LYS A 820 -4.01 11.29 30.61
CA LYS A 820 -3.24 12.11 31.57
C LYS A 820 -3.06 11.42 32.92
N LEU A 821 -4.12 10.83 33.45
CA LEU A 821 -4.06 10.06 34.69
C LEU A 821 -3.08 8.88 34.56
N ASN A 822 -3.16 8.11 33.49
CA ASN A 822 -2.31 6.94 33.28
C ASN A 822 -0.83 7.34 33.10
N MET A 823 -0.55 8.40 32.34
CA MET A 823 0.81 8.91 32.15
C MET A 823 1.39 9.47 33.46
N GLY A 824 0.60 10.23 34.23
CA GLY A 824 1.03 10.70 35.55
C GLY A 824 1.32 9.55 36.53
N VAL A 825 0.53 8.47 36.49
CA VAL A 825 0.81 7.25 37.28
C VAL A 825 2.09 6.57 36.79
N ALA A 826 2.32 6.49 35.47
CA ALA A 826 3.53 5.89 34.92
C ALA A 826 4.79 6.68 35.28
N GLU A 827 4.74 8.02 35.26
CA GLU A 827 5.83 8.89 35.69
C GLU A 827 6.08 8.77 37.19
N TRP A 828 5.02 8.77 38.00
CA TRP A 828 5.13 8.52 39.44
C TRP A 828 5.79 7.17 39.75
N ARG A 829 5.47 6.12 38.98
CA ARG A 829 6.12 4.80 39.09
C ARG A 829 7.61 4.83 38.77
N LYS A 830 8.03 5.66 37.81
CA LYS A 830 9.44 5.82 37.43
C LYS A 830 10.23 6.58 38.51
N ASN A 831 9.63 7.59 39.13
CA ASN A 831 10.33 8.50 40.05
C ASN A 831 10.28 8.06 41.53
N ARG A 832 9.42 7.11 41.91
CA ARG A 832 9.29 6.67 43.32
C ARG A 832 10.48 5.81 43.78
N GLN A 833 10.97 6.07 44.98
CA GLN A 833 12.06 5.30 45.61
C GLN A 833 11.57 4.14 46.50
N TYR A 834 10.35 4.25 47.05
CA TYR A 834 9.72 3.23 47.89
C TYR A 834 8.89 2.27 47.02
N LEU A 835 8.81 0.97 47.37
CA LEU A 835 8.14 -0.10 46.59
C LEU A 835 8.76 -0.36 45.19
N LYS A 836 10.05 -0.71 45.15
CA LYS A 836 10.77 -1.07 43.91
C LYS A 836 10.41 -2.45 43.34
N GLY A 837 9.76 -3.32 44.11
CA GLY A 837 9.41 -4.67 43.68
C GLY A 837 8.21 -4.69 42.72
N PRO A 838 8.36 -5.13 41.46
CA PRO A 838 7.25 -5.10 40.49
C PRO A 838 6.11 -6.06 40.84
N VAL A 839 6.43 -7.22 41.41
CA VAL A 839 5.45 -8.20 41.87
C VAL A 839 4.68 -7.66 43.07
N THR A 840 5.37 -6.99 44.01
CA THR A 840 4.74 -6.38 45.20
C THR A 840 3.72 -5.32 44.80
N GLU A 841 4.03 -4.51 43.79
CA GLU A 841 3.07 -3.53 43.28
C GLU A 841 1.82 -4.19 42.69
N VAL A 842 1.98 -5.22 41.86
CA VAL A 842 0.84 -5.97 41.28
C VAL A 842 -0.03 -6.57 42.39
N VAL A 843 0.58 -7.12 43.44
CA VAL A 843 -0.12 -7.65 44.62
C VAL A 843 -0.91 -6.56 45.35
N ILE A 844 -0.33 -5.38 45.57
CA ILE A 844 -1.01 -4.27 46.26
C ILE A 844 -2.19 -3.76 45.43
N VAL A 845 -1.99 -3.53 44.13
CA VAL A 845 -3.04 -3.02 43.24
C VAL A 845 -4.17 -4.04 43.07
N SER A 846 -3.84 -5.33 42.93
CA SER A 846 -4.85 -6.40 42.87
C SER A 846 -5.62 -6.54 44.18
N PHE A 847 -4.96 -6.41 45.33
CA PHE A 847 -5.61 -6.43 46.64
C PHE A 847 -6.63 -5.28 46.77
N ILE A 848 -6.21 -4.04 46.48
CA ILE A 848 -7.10 -2.86 46.52
C ILE A 848 -8.25 -3.02 45.52
N THR A 849 -7.97 -3.50 44.31
CA THR A 849 -8.98 -3.71 43.27
C THR A 849 -10.01 -4.75 43.71
N ALA A 850 -9.58 -5.88 44.30
CA ALA A 850 -10.49 -6.92 44.78
C ALA A 850 -11.36 -6.44 45.96
N LEU A 851 -10.80 -5.61 46.86
CA LEU A 851 -11.55 -4.98 47.95
C LEU A 851 -12.66 -4.04 47.45
N ILE A 852 -12.42 -3.32 46.36
CA ILE A 852 -13.40 -2.38 45.79
C ILE A 852 -14.41 -3.10 44.89
N ASN A 853 -13.97 -4.11 44.13
CA ASN A 853 -14.81 -4.82 43.18
C ASN A 853 -15.88 -5.69 43.86
N PHE A 854 -15.55 -6.37 44.97
CA PHE A 854 -16.50 -7.32 45.58
C PHE A 854 -17.79 -6.66 46.10
N PRO A 855 -17.78 -5.51 46.81
CA PRO A 855 -19.00 -4.86 47.28
C PRO A 855 -19.92 -4.33 46.17
N ILE A 856 -19.37 -4.01 44.99
CA ILE A 856 -20.11 -3.38 43.90
C ILE A 856 -20.49 -4.43 42.86
N LYS A 857 -21.80 -4.68 42.70
CA LYS A 857 -22.31 -5.75 41.80
C LYS A 857 -21.74 -5.69 40.38
N PHE A 858 -21.72 -4.51 39.76
CA PHE A 858 -21.20 -4.33 38.39
C PHE A 858 -19.69 -4.58 38.28
N MET A 859 -18.93 -4.27 39.32
CA MET A 859 -17.46 -4.41 39.32
C MET A 859 -17.00 -5.82 39.73
N ARG A 860 -17.92 -6.62 40.28
CA ARG A 860 -17.68 -8.02 40.64
C ARG A 860 -17.62 -8.94 39.41
N ALA A 861 -18.42 -8.63 38.38
CA ALA A 861 -18.45 -9.39 37.12
C ALA A 861 -17.17 -9.19 36.30
N GLN A 862 -16.82 -10.17 35.46
CA GLN A 862 -15.69 -10.04 34.54
C GLN A 862 -15.99 -9.01 33.45
N ALA A 863 -14.98 -8.28 32.96
CA ALA A 863 -15.19 -7.18 32.01
C ALA A 863 -15.91 -7.62 30.71
N SER A 864 -15.64 -8.82 30.20
CA SER A 864 -16.30 -9.37 29.00
C SER A 864 -17.79 -9.66 29.22
N GLU A 865 -18.12 -10.23 30.38
CA GLU A 865 -19.48 -10.51 30.80
C GLU A 865 -20.25 -9.21 31.09
N LEU A 866 -19.60 -8.25 31.77
CA LEU A 866 -20.17 -6.94 32.04
C LEU A 866 -20.54 -6.21 30.76
N VAL A 867 -19.67 -6.21 29.74
CA VAL A 867 -19.96 -5.60 28.44
C VAL A 867 -21.12 -6.29 27.73
N HIS A 868 -21.17 -7.63 27.75
CA HIS A 868 -22.31 -8.37 27.19
C HIS A 868 -23.64 -7.94 27.83
N ILE A 869 -23.70 -7.90 29.17
CA ILE A 869 -24.93 -7.55 29.89
C ILE A 869 -25.30 -6.07 29.67
N LEU A 870 -24.33 -5.17 29.52
CA LEU A 870 -24.59 -3.76 29.23
C LEU A 870 -25.17 -3.53 27.83
N PHE A 871 -24.79 -4.36 26.86
CA PHE A 871 -25.27 -4.25 25.48
C PHE A 871 -26.60 -4.97 25.27
N ALA A 872 -26.85 -6.08 25.97
CA ALA A 872 -28.06 -6.87 25.83
C ALA A 872 -29.36 -6.05 26.07
N GLU A 873 -30.40 -6.39 25.29
CA GLU A 873 -31.75 -5.94 25.57
C GLU A 873 -32.34 -6.72 26.75
N CYS A 874 -33.26 -6.10 27.51
CA CYS A 874 -33.90 -6.77 28.63
C CYS A 874 -34.76 -7.98 28.22
N ALA A 875 -35.18 -8.06 26.96
CA ALA A 875 -35.91 -9.21 26.43
C ALA A 875 -35.01 -10.44 26.23
N ASP A 876 -33.71 -10.24 26.02
CA ASP A 876 -32.74 -11.31 25.76
C ASP A 876 -32.07 -11.84 27.03
N LEU A 877 -32.36 -11.23 28.19
CA LEU A 877 -31.79 -11.59 29.49
C LEU A 877 -32.74 -12.54 30.23
N ASN A 878 -32.33 -13.81 30.39
CA ASN A 878 -33.11 -14.83 31.10
C ASN A 878 -33.24 -14.54 32.61
N GLU A 879 -32.19 -14.01 33.25
CA GLU A 879 -32.21 -13.52 34.64
C GLU A 879 -31.52 -12.15 34.75
N ASP A 880 -32.18 -11.16 35.35
CA ASP A 880 -31.59 -9.83 35.62
C ASP A 880 -30.74 -9.86 36.90
N THR A 881 -29.59 -10.55 36.83
CA THR A 881 -28.65 -10.74 37.96
C THR A 881 -28.13 -9.41 38.51
N LEU A 882 -28.04 -8.37 37.67
CA LEU A 882 -27.52 -7.05 38.01
C LEU A 882 -28.59 -6.01 38.35
N GLY A 883 -29.87 -6.29 38.09
CA GLY A 883 -31.00 -5.39 38.39
C GLY A 883 -31.18 -4.23 37.41
N LEU A 884 -30.75 -4.39 36.15
CA LEU A 884 -30.77 -3.39 35.08
C LEU A 884 -32.14 -3.20 34.41
N CYS A 885 -33.04 -4.17 34.55
CA CYS A 885 -34.31 -4.26 33.80
C CYS A 885 -35.55 -3.96 34.65
N LYS A 886 -35.38 -3.36 35.84
CA LYS A 886 -36.49 -3.02 36.75
C LYS A 886 -37.19 -1.73 36.35
N SER A 887 -38.48 -1.76 36.00
CA SER A 887 -39.23 -0.56 35.58
C SER A 887 -39.56 0.43 36.72
N GLY A 888 -39.50 1.75 36.42
CA GLY A 888 -40.06 2.82 37.27
C GLY A 888 -39.04 3.61 38.13
N LYS A 889 -39.50 4.25 39.23
CA LYS A 889 -38.68 5.07 40.17
C LYS A 889 -37.45 4.32 40.74
N ALA A 890 -37.45 2.99 40.65
CA ALA A 890 -36.34 2.11 41.04
C ALA A 890 -35.06 2.29 40.17
N ASN A 891 -35.16 2.86 38.96
CA ASN A 891 -34.00 3.07 38.08
C ASN A 891 -33.01 4.13 38.57
N THR A 892 -33.46 5.08 39.40
CA THR A 892 -32.58 6.16 39.91
C THR A 892 -31.38 5.62 40.71
N GLY A 893 -31.61 4.56 41.51
CA GLY A 893 -30.55 3.90 42.28
C GLY A 893 -29.57 3.13 41.40
N VAL A 894 -30.06 2.52 40.31
CA VAL A 894 -29.24 1.80 39.34
C VAL A 894 -28.37 2.76 38.53
N ILE A 895 -28.93 3.88 38.07
CA ILE A 895 -28.21 4.94 37.35
C ILE A 895 -27.06 5.50 38.22
N ALA A 896 -27.33 5.80 39.50
CA ALA A 896 -26.29 6.25 40.42
C ALA A 896 -25.18 5.20 40.60
N LEU A 897 -25.54 3.92 40.72
CA LEU A 897 -24.57 2.84 40.86
C LEU A 897 -23.73 2.65 39.59
N LEU A 898 -24.32 2.82 38.39
CA LEU A 898 -23.61 2.78 37.10
C LEU A 898 -22.59 3.93 37.00
N LEU A 899 -22.95 5.15 37.38
CA LEU A 899 -22.05 6.30 37.35
C LEU A 899 -20.90 6.16 38.36
N ILE A 900 -21.18 5.68 39.57
CA ILE A 900 -20.15 5.38 40.58
C ILE A 900 -19.20 4.29 40.06
N SER A 901 -19.75 3.22 39.47
CA SER A 901 -18.96 2.12 38.90
C SER A 901 -18.08 2.60 37.74
N SER A 902 -18.61 3.49 36.89
CA SER A 902 -17.86 4.11 35.80
C SER A 902 -16.69 4.94 36.36
N GLY A 903 -16.92 5.81 37.34
CA GLY A 903 -15.88 6.63 37.96
C GLY A 903 -14.78 5.83 38.65
N LEU A 904 -15.14 4.79 39.41
CA LEU A 904 -14.17 3.89 40.03
C LEU A 904 -13.42 3.06 38.98
N GLY A 905 -14.09 2.62 37.92
CA GLY A 905 -13.47 1.92 36.79
C GLY A 905 -12.38 2.75 36.11
N ILE A 906 -12.60 4.06 35.92
CA ILE A 906 -11.60 4.99 35.36
C ILE A 906 -10.33 5.00 36.22
N ILE A 907 -10.49 5.14 37.55
CA ILE A 907 -9.38 5.19 38.49
C ILE A 907 -8.63 3.85 38.50
N LEU A 908 -9.34 2.73 38.70
CA LEU A 908 -8.74 1.41 38.79
C LEU A 908 -8.04 1.02 37.49
N SER A 909 -8.65 1.30 36.33
CA SER A 909 -8.02 1.01 35.03
C SER A 909 -6.77 1.88 34.82
N GLY A 910 -6.80 3.15 35.26
CA GLY A 910 -5.66 4.07 35.18
C GLY A 910 -4.43 3.59 35.97
N PHE A 911 -4.64 2.99 37.14
CA PHE A 911 -3.58 2.35 37.93
C PHE A 911 -3.21 0.95 37.41
N THR A 912 -4.17 0.17 36.90
CA THR A 912 -3.91 -1.20 36.43
C THR A 912 -3.06 -1.20 35.16
N PHE A 913 -3.34 -0.30 34.21
CA PHE A 913 -2.58 -0.19 32.98
C PHE A 913 -1.20 0.44 33.29
N GLY A 914 -0.12 -0.28 33.01
CA GLY A 914 1.24 0.10 33.42
C GLY A 914 1.92 -0.90 34.36
N LEU A 915 1.16 -1.86 34.91
CA LEU A 915 1.69 -2.95 35.73
C LEU A 915 2.52 -3.95 34.91
N GLN A 916 3.42 -4.69 35.58
CA GLN A 916 4.24 -5.74 34.96
C GLN A 916 3.47 -7.07 34.78
N ILE A 917 2.34 -6.99 34.10
CA ILE A 917 1.49 -8.13 33.71
C ILE A 917 1.01 -7.95 32.26
N PRO A 918 0.59 -9.01 31.56
CA PRO A 918 -0.06 -8.89 30.26
C PRO A 918 -1.44 -8.23 30.44
N ALA A 919 -1.66 -7.08 29.82
CA ALA A 919 -2.88 -6.30 30.00
C ALA A 919 -3.23 -5.50 28.73
N GLY A 920 -4.50 -5.54 28.32
CA GLY A 920 -5.08 -4.70 27.28
C GLY A 920 -6.03 -3.65 27.84
N ILE A 921 -6.13 -2.50 27.17
CA ILE A 921 -6.94 -1.36 27.63
C ILE A 921 -8.28 -1.20 26.87
N ILE A 922 -8.46 -1.91 25.76
CA ILE A 922 -9.63 -1.77 24.90
C ILE A 922 -10.92 -2.14 25.64
N LEU A 923 -10.98 -3.36 26.20
CA LEU A 923 -12.17 -3.86 26.88
C LEU A 923 -12.55 -3.05 28.14
N PRO A 924 -11.62 -2.66 29.03
CA PRO A 924 -11.95 -1.74 30.13
C PRO A 924 -12.52 -0.41 29.66
N SER A 925 -11.98 0.18 28.58
CA SER A 925 -12.51 1.44 28.02
C SER A 925 -13.92 1.25 27.47
N MET A 926 -14.19 0.13 26.78
CA MET A 926 -15.53 -0.23 26.32
C MET A 926 -16.51 -0.45 27.49
N ALA A 927 -16.08 -1.12 28.56
CA ALA A 927 -16.90 -1.34 29.75
C ALA A 927 -17.27 -0.03 30.45
N ILE A 928 -16.29 0.87 30.67
CA ILE A 928 -16.52 2.20 31.24
C ILE A 928 -17.50 3.00 30.36
N GLY A 929 -17.30 2.94 29.04
CA GLY A 929 -18.18 3.53 28.04
C GLY A 929 -19.61 2.99 28.05
N GLY A 930 -19.74 1.67 28.16
CA GLY A 930 -21.01 0.99 28.30
C GLY A 930 -21.75 1.37 29.58
N LEU A 931 -21.03 1.54 30.71
CA LEU A 931 -21.62 1.93 31.99
C LEU A 931 -22.26 3.33 31.92
N PHE A 932 -21.53 4.34 31.44
CA PHE A 932 -22.11 5.68 31.31
C PHE A 932 -23.10 5.77 30.14
N GLY A 933 -22.89 5.00 29.07
CA GLY A 933 -23.82 4.89 27.93
C GLY A 933 -25.18 4.34 28.36
N ARG A 934 -25.18 3.22 29.10
CA ARG A 934 -26.40 2.62 29.67
C ARG A 934 -27.07 3.57 30.66
N ALA A 935 -26.30 4.30 31.47
CA ALA A 935 -26.83 5.30 32.40
C ALA A 935 -27.56 6.45 31.67
N VAL A 936 -27.01 6.94 30.54
CA VAL A 936 -27.66 7.94 29.69
C VAL A 936 -28.91 7.36 29.03
N GLY A 937 -28.85 6.14 28.48
CA GLY A 937 -29.99 5.46 27.87
C GLY A 937 -31.17 5.29 28.85
N LEU A 938 -30.90 4.79 30.07
CA LEU A 938 -31.90 4.68 31.14
C LEU A 938 -32.44 6.05 31.56
N SER A 939 -31.62 7.10 31.54
CA SER A 939 -32.07 8.46 31.86
C SER A 939 -33.05 8.99 30.80
N VAL A 940 -32.78 8.74 29.52
CA VAL A 940 -33.67 9.12 28.41
C VAL A 940 -34.98 8.35 28.49
N GLU A 941 -34.92 7.05 28.79
CA GLU A 941 -36.11 6.20 29.02
C GLU A 941 -36.97 6.73 30.18
N VAL A 942 -36.35 7.09 31.32
CA VAL A 942 -37.07 7.68 32.46
C VAL A 942 -37.73 9.02 32.09
N VAL A 943 -37.06 9.87 31.30
CA VAL A 943 -37.61 11.15 30.83
C VAL A 943 -38.79 10.93 29.89
N GLN A 944 -38.69 9.95 28.97
CA GLN A 944 -39.75 9.59 28.04
C GLN A 944 -40.99 9.04 28.78
N ALA A 945 -40.79 8.19 29.79
CA ALA A 945 -41.87 7.66 30.62
C ALA A 945 -42.52 8.74 31.50
N ALA A 946 -41.75 9.72 31.98
CA ALA A 946 -42.27 10.81 32.80
C ALA A 946 -43.08 11.83 31.99
N TRP A 947 -42.62 12.17 30.77
CA TRP A 947 -43.23 13.20 29.91
C TRP A 947 -43.47 12.69 28.47
N PRO A 948 -44.40 11.74 28.27
CA PRO A 948 -44.67 11.16 26.95
C PRO A 948 -45.25 12.15 25.93
N ALA A 949 -45.86 13.26 26.40
CA ALA A 949 -46.47 14.28 25.54
C ALA A 949 -45.49 15.35 25.01
N LEU A 950 -44.19 15.26 25.35
CA LEU A 950 -43.18 16.22 24.89
C LEU A 950 -43.07 16.19 23.35
N PHE A 951 -42.82 17.34 22.71
CA PHE A 951 -42.78 17.42 21.24
C PHE A 951 -41.72 16.50 20.60
N VAL A 952 -40.66 16.19 21.35
CA VAL A 952 -39.52 15.36 20.93
C VAL A 952 -39.90 13.88 20.80
N PHE A 953 -40.86 13.40 21.60
CA PHE A 953 -41.27 11.98 21.64
C PHE A 953 -42.51 11.69 20.78
N LYS A 954 -42.96 12.65 19.95
CA LYS A 954 -44.13 12.48 19.07
C LYS A 954 -43.95 11.42 17.98
N SER A 955 -42.70 11.11 17.62
CA SER A 955 -42.36 10.10 16.61
C SER A 955 -42.42 8.66 17.16
N CYS A 956 -42.58 8.48 18.48
CA CYS A 956 -42.69 7.16 19.10
C CYS A 956 -44.08 6.54 18.85
N GLU A 957 -44.14 5.29 18.39
CA GLU A 957 -45.39 4.55 18.26
C GLU A 957 -45.93 4.14 19.65
N PRO A 958 -47.26 4.19 19.87
CA PRO A 958 -47.86 3.60 21.07
C PRO A 958 -47.67 2.08 21.06
N ASP A 959 -47.32 1.51 22.22
CA ASP A 959 -47.12 0.06 22.48
C ASP A 959 -45.79 -0.57 22.02
N VAL A 960 -44.85 0.19 21.42
CA VAL A 960 -43.47 -0.25 21.12
C VAL A 960 -42.45 0.51 22.00
N PRO A 961 -41.44 -0.15 22.60
CA PRO A 961 -40.41 0.55 23.37
C PRO A 961 -39.62 1.51 22.47
N CYS A 962 -39.80 2.82 22.70
CA CYS A 962 -39.24 3.86 21.82
C CYS A 962 -37.71 4.05 21.99
N VAL A 963 -37.19 3.79 23.20
CA VAL A 963 -35.78 3.98 23.56
C VAL A 963 -35.23 2.65 24.05
N THR A 964 -34.13 2.20 23.47
CA THR A 964 -33.46 0.94 23.85
C THR A 964 -32.14 1.27 24.55
N PRO A 965 -32.04 1.17 25.89
CA PRO A 965 -30.83 1.56 26.62
C PRO A 965 -29.54 0.83 26.20
N GLY A 966 -29.66 -0.37 25.61
CA GLY A 966 -28.53 -1.14 25.08
C GLY A 966 -27.81 -0.44 23.93
N THR A 967 -28.53 0.26 23.05
CA THR A 967 -27.93 0.96 21.91
C THR A 967 -27.08 2.14 22.37
N TYR A 968 -27.51 2.85 23.41
CA TYR A 968 -26.76 3.92 24.06
C TYR A 968 -25.50 3.39 24.76
N ALA A 969 -25.55 2.18 25.32
CA ALA A 969 -24.37 1.53 25.89
C ALA A 969 -23.31 1.24 24.82
N ILE A 970 -23.72 0.80 23.62
CA ILE A 970 -22.78 0.57 22.50
C ILE A 970 -22.19 1.88 21.98
N VAL A 971 -23.01 2.90 21.77
CA VAL A 971 -22.53 4.22 21.34
C VAL A 971 -21.57 4.81 22.39
N GLY A 972 -21.87 4.65 23.68
CA GLY A 972 -20.99 5.05 24.78
C GLY A 972 -19.68 4.26 24.82
N ALA A 973 -19.72 2.94 24.63
CA ALA A 973 -18.54 2.09 24.54
C ALA A 973 -17.63 2.45 23.37
N ALA A 974 -18.20 2.68 22.18
CA ALA A 974 -17.48 3.13 21.00
C ALA A 974 -16.86 4.51 21.21
N SER A 975 -17.60 5.44 21.81
CA SER A 975 -17.14 6.81 22.11
C SER A 975 -15.99 6.80 23.12
N ALA A 976 -16.10 6.04 24.21
CA ALA A 976 -15.03 5.91 25.20
C ALA A 976 -13.77 5.27 24.61
N LEU A 977 -13.94 4.24 23.79
CA LEU A 977 -12.81 3.59 23.13
C LEU A 977 -12.10 4.54 22.16
N ALA A 978 -12.84 5.27 21.33
CA ALA A 978 -12.30 6.30 20.44
C ALA A 978 -11.58 7.41 21.22
N GLY A 979 -12.13 7.78 22.38
CA GLY A 979 -11.50 8.71 23.31
C GLY A 979 -10.20 8.18 23.92
N THR A 980 -10.00 6.88 24.07
CA THR A 980 -8.73 6.36 24.62
C THR A 980 -7.70 6.06 23.52
N THR A 981 -8.12 5.50 22.39
CA THR A 981 -7.23 5.00 21.33
C THR A 981 -7.04 5.96 20.16
N ARG A 982 -7.89 6.98 20.01
CA ARG A 982 -7.94 7.89 18.84
C ARG A 982 -8.25 7.21 17.51
N MET A 983 -8.81 6.00 17.56
CA MET A 983 -9.25 5.27 16.38
C MET A 983 -10.68 5.66 16.00
N THR A 984 -10.99 5.59 14.71
CA THR A 984 -12.27 6.07 14.16
C THR A 984 -12.95 4.99 13.34
N VAL A 985 -12.55 4.81 12.09
CA VAL A 985 -13.23 3.93 11.11
C VAL A 985 -13.24 2.49 11.58
N SER A 986 -12.11 1.98 12.09
CA SER A 986 -12.00 0.62 12.62
C SER A 986 -12.96 0.35 13.78
N ILE A 987 -13.13 1.29 14.73
CA ILE A 987 -14.06 1.13 15.85
C ILE A 987 -15.50 1.04 15.34
N VAL A 988 -15.88 1.93 14.42
CA VAL A 988 -17.25 1.93 13.85
C VAL A 988 -17.54 0.59 13.18
N VAL A 989 -16.60 0.06 12.40
CA VAL A 989 -16.76 -1.24 11.73
C VAL A 989 -16.76 -2.41 12.72
N ILE A 990 -15.91 -2.40 13.75
CA ILE A 990 -15.93 -3.43 14.81
C ILE A 990 -17.30 -3.43 15.50
N MET A 991 -17.83 -2.27 15.88
CA MET A 991 -19.13 -2.16 16.55
C MET A 991 -20.27 -2.57 15.63
N PHE A 992 -20.16 -2.27 14.33
CA PHE A 992 -21.10 -2.74 13.32
C PHE A 992 -21.08 -4.28 13.18
N GLU A 993 -19.90 -4.90 13.06
CA GLU A 993 -19.78 -6.36 12.95
C GLU A 993 -20.28 -7.09 14.22
N LEU A 994 -20.06 -6.49 15.40
CA LEU A 994 -20.55 -7.01 16.68
C LEU A 994 -22.08 -6.93 16.83
N THR A 995 -22.71 -5.91 16.25
CA THR A 995 -24.16 -5.67 16.38
C THR A 995 -24.98 -6.26 15.24
N GLY A 996 -24.35 -6.48 14.08
CA GLY A 996 -25.02 -6.89 12.84
C GLY A 996 -25.98 -5.84 12.25
N ALA A 997 -26.10 -4.65 12.86
CA ALA A 997 -27.09 -3.65 12.51
C ALA A 997 -26.46 -2.44 11.78
N LEU A 998 -26.69 -2.35 10.46
CA LEU A 998 -26.20 -1.24 9.63
C LEU A 998 -26.80 0.12 10.01
N THR A 999 -27.98 0.13 10.64
CA THR A 999 -28.73 1.35 10.98
C THR A 999 -28.00 2.24 11.98
N TYR A 1000 -27.22 1.65 12.90
CA TYR A 1000 -26.52 2.38 13.96
C TYR A 1000 -25.13 2.91 13.56
N VAL A 1001 -24.66 2.63 12.34
CA VAL A 1001 -23.34 3.07 11.85
C VAL A 1001 -23.22 4.60 11.88
N LEU A 1002 -24.25 5.32 11.42
CA LEU A 1002 -24.23 6.78 11.37
C LEU A 1002 -24.15 7.43 12.77
N PRO A 1003 -25.04 7.08 13.75
CA PRO A 1003 -24.92 7.57 15.12
C PRO A 1003 -23.57 7.26 15.78
N ILE A 1004 -23.07 6.03 15.64
CA ILE A 1004 -21.78 5.62 16.21
C ILE A 1004 -20.66 6.47 15.61
N MET A 1005 -20.64 6.68 14.28
CA MET A 1005 -19.64 7.49 13.61
C MET A 1005 -19.63 8.94 14.11
N ILE A 1006 -20.80 9.56 14.29
CA ILE A 1006 -20.91 10.93 14.80
C ILE A 1006 -20.37 11.03 16.23
N ALA A 1007 -20.76 10.11 17.10
CA ALA A 1007 -20.30 10.09 18.49
C ALA A 1007 -18.79 9.84 18.60
N VAL A 1008 -18.26 8.90 17.79
CA VAL A 1008 -16.81 8.60 17.70
C VAL A 1008 -16.01 9.80 17.21
N MET A 1009 -16.48 10.52 16.19
CA MET A 1009 -15.80 11.72 15.68
C MET A 1009 -15.78 12.86 16.70
N ILE A 1010 -16.90 13.11 17.39
CA ILE A 1010 -16.97 14.11 18.48
C ILE A 1010 -16.03 13.73 19.62
N SER A 1011 -16.03 12.46 20.02
CA SER A 1011 -15.13 11.92 21.05
C SER A 1011 -13.67 12.14 20.70
N LYS A 1012 -13.28 11.84 19.45
CA LYS A 1012 -11.93 12.09 18.96
C LYS A 1012 -11.56 13.57 19.08
N TRP A 1013 -12.38 14.49 18.54
CA TRP A 1013 -12.06 15.93 18.56
C TRP A 1013 -11.86 16.49 19.97
N ILE A 1014 -12.71 16.07 20.91
CA ILE A 1014 -12.61 16.52 22.30
C ILE A 1014 -11.42 15.89 23.00
N GLY A 1015 -11.15 14.62 22.69
CA GLY A 1015 -9.96 13.94 23.15
C GLY A 1015 -8.68 14.64 22.68
N ASP A 1016 -8.57 14.92 21.38
CA ASP A 1016 -7.42 15.61 20.75
C ASP A 1016 -7.20 17.00 21.37
N ALA A 1017 -8.28 17.69 21.74
CA ALA A 1017 -8.20 19.00 22.42
C ALA A 1017 -7.59 18.92 23.84
N ILE A 1018 -7.70 17.79 24.54
CA ILE A 1018 -7.16 17.60 25.89
C ILE A 1018 -5.77 16.97 25.87
N SER A 1019 -5.60 15.94 25.04
CA SER A 1019 -4.38 15.16 24.87
C SER A 1019 -4.23 14.83 23.38
N PRO A 1020 -3.26 15.43 22.68
CA PRO A 1020 -3.10 15.27 21.23
C PRO A 1020 -2.75 13.84 20.83
N ARG A 1021 -2.07 13.10 21.71
CA ARG A 1021 -1.65 11.71 21.47
C ARG A 1021 -2.66 10.72 22.05
N GLY A 1022 -2.87 9.60 21.35
CA GLY A 1022 -3.61 8.47 21.88
C GLY A 1022 -2.83 7.71 22.96
N ILE A 1023 -3.47 6.77 23.65
CA ILE A 1023 -2.82 6.00 24.73
C ILE A 1023 -1.56 5.27 24.25
N TYR A 1024 -1.62 4.61 23.08
CA TYR A 1024 -0.50 3.81 22.58
C TYR A 1024 0.69 4.68 22.18
N GLU A 1025 0.45 5.83 21.55
CA GLU A 1025 1.49 6.81 21.21
C GLU A 1025 2.12 7.43 22.45
N SER A 1026 1.31 7.75 23.46
CA SER A 1026 1.80 8.26 24.74
C SER A 1026 2.76 7.28 25.42
N TRP A 1027 2.46 5.98 25.37
CA TRP A 1027 3.36 4.93 25.86
C TRP A 1027 4.62 4.73 25.01
N ILE A 1028 4.55 4.92 23.69
CA ILE A 1028 5.74 4.90 22.80
C ILE A 1028 6.69 6.04 23.19
N HIS A 1029 6.15 7.24 23.42
CA HIS A 1029 6.92 8.41 23.83
C HIS A 1029 7.51 8.23 25.24
N PHE A 1030 6.70 7.77 26.21
CA PHE A 1030 7.16 7.52 27.58
C PHE A 1030 8.30 6.50 27.65
N LYS A 1031 8.33 5.51 26.74
CA LYS A 1031 9.41 4.52 26.62
C LYS A 1031 10.63 5.02 25.83
N GLY A 1032 10.55 6.19 25.18
CA GLY A 1032 11.64 6.75 24.37
C GLY A 1032 11.91 5.99 23.08
N TYR A 1033 10.90 5.33 22.50
CA TYR A 1033 11.08 4.66 21.21
C TYR A 1033 11.10 5.67 20.06
N PRO A 1034 12.08 5.61 19.13
CA PRO A 1034 12.22 6.54 18.01
C PRO A 1034 11.20 6.22 16.90
N PHE A 1035 9.94 6.55 17.18
CA PHE A 1035 8.81 6.38 16.28
C PHE A 1035 8.40 7.74 15.71
N LEU A 1036 8.39 7.86 14.38
CA LEU A 1036 7.90 9.03 13.68
C LEU A 1036 6.50 8.70 13.17
N ASP A 1037 5.50 9.43 13.62
CA ASP A 1037 4.13 9.26 13.15
C ASP A 1037 3.97 9.88 11.75
N ASN A 1038 3.13 9.27 10.91
CA ASN A 1038 2.80 9.73 9.56
C ASN A 1038 1.47 10.48 9.50
N ARG A 1039 0.76 10.61 10.63
CA ARG A 1039 -0.45 11.42 10.68
C ARG A 1039 -0.12 12.84 10.24
N GLU A 1040 -0.92 13.38 9.34
CA GLU A 1040 -0.85 14.76 8.85
C GLU A 1040 -1.25 15.70 9.98
N ASP A 1041 -0.46 15.75 11.04
CA ASP A 1041 -0.55 16.80 12.03
C ASP A 1041 -0.18 18.08 11.27
N ASN A 1042 -1.21 18.91 11.05
CA ASN A 1042 -1.16 20.19 10.37
C ASN A 1042 0.24 20.78 10.47
N GLY A 1043 0.95 20.96 9.34
CA GLY A 1043 2.38 21.30 9.24
C GLY A 1043 2.88 22.54 10.01
N SER A 1044 2.01 23.13 10.84
CA SER A 1044 2.28 24.07 11.93
C SER A 1044 3.16 23.56 13.08
N SER A 1045 3.46 22.26 13.20
CA SER A 1045 4.36 21.73 14.23
C SER A 1045 5.83 21.62 13.79
N ILE A 1046 6.10 21.58 12.49
CA ILE A 1046 7.47 21.41 11.98
C ILE A 1046 8.05 22.80 11.65
N PRO A 1047 9.19 23.20 12.24
CA PRO A 1047 9.77 24.50 11.98
C PRO A 1047 10.27 24.61 10.52
N ASP A 1048 9.99 25.75 9.89
CA ASP A 1048 10.53 26.08 8.56
C ASP A 1048 11.98 26.58 8.67
N VAL A 1049 12.86 25.70 9.13
CA VAL A 1049 14.30 25.93 9.22
C VAL A 1049 15.04 25.08 8.19
N GLY A 1050 16.15 25.59 7.67
CA GLY A 1050 17.04 24.79 6.82
C GLY A 1050 17.68 23.67 7.61
N ALA A 1051 17.76 22.47 7.01
CA ALA A 1051 18.35 21.28 7.62
C ALA A 1051 19.80 21.49 8.11
N SER A 1052 20.51 22.47 7.52
CA SER A 1052 21.84 22.90 7.97
C SER A 1052 21.94 23.31 9.43
N HIS A 1053 20.84 23.75 10.06
CA HIS A 1053 20.82 24.16 11.46
C HIS A 1053 20.60 23.01 12.43
N VAL A 1054 20.11 21.87 11.92
CA VAL A 1054 19.68 20.72 12.72
C VAL A 1054 20.60 19.52 12.52
N MET A 1055 21.23 19.40 11.35
CA MET A 1055 22.12 18.28 11.03
C MET A 1055 23.38 18.27 11.89
N THR A 1056 23.90 17.09 12.18
CA THR A 1056 25.26 16.94 12.72
C THR A 1056 26.24 17.37 11.63
N ARG A 1057 27.04 18.39 11.93
CA ARG A 1057 27.96 18.99 10.96
C ARG A 1057 29.18 18.10 10.74
N ILE A 1058 29.81 18.23 9.57
CA ILE A 1058 31.00 17.44 9.22
C ILE A 1058 32.15 17.56 10.23
N GLU A 1059 32.29 18.70 10.91
CA GLU A 1059 33.32 18.91 11.95
C GLU A 1059 33.13 18.01 13.17
N ASP A 1060 31.88 17.61 13.45
CA ASP A 1060 31.50 16.74 14.56
C ASP A 1060 31.36 15.26 14.11
N LEU A 1061 31.58 14.97 12.82
CA LEU A 1061 31.43 13.64 12.23
C LEU A 1061 32.79 12.96 12.00
N THR A 1062 32.94 11.74 12.49
CA THR A 1062 34.05 10.87 12.09
C THR A 1062 33.75 10.24 10.73
N ALA A 1063 34.45 10.69 9.69
CA ALA A 1063 34.38 10.13 8.34
C ALA A 1063 35.58 9.22 8.04
N ILE A 1064 35.36 8.15 7.27
CA ILE A 1064 36.42 7.22 6.83
C ILE A 1064 36.90 7.65 5.44
N THR A 1065 38.22 7.74 5.23
CA THR A 1065 38.78 8.05 3.91
C THR A 1065 38.81 6.81 3.02
N ALA A 1066 38.70 7.01 1.70
CA ALA A 1066 38.60 5.91 0.75
C ALA A 1066 39.85 5.01 0.70
N THR A 1067 41.00 5.58 1.05
CA THR A 1067 42.32 4.93 1.08
C THR A 1067 43.08 5.34 2.35
N GLY A 1068 44.16 4.61 2.67
CA GLY A 1068 45.06 4.93 3.78
C GLY A 1068 44.73 4.24 5.11
N HIS A 1069 43.81 3.27 5.11
CA HIS A 1069 43.47 2.49 6.31
C HIS A 1069 43.94 1.04 6.19
N THR A 1070 44.43 0.48 7.29
CA THR A 1070 44.68 -0.96 7.46
C THR A 1070 43.53 -1.62 8.23
N ILE A 1071 43.45 -2.95 8.19
CA ILE A 1071 42.48 -3.72 9.00
C ILE A 1071 42.63 -3.36 10.50
N GLY A 1072 43.86 -3.22 10.99
CA GLY A 1072 44.18 -2.82 12.36
C GLY A 1072 43.69 -1.41 12.69
N SER A 1073 43.93 -0.44 11.80
CA SER A 1073 43.45 0.94 11.94
C SER A 1073 41.93 1.01 12.02
N LEU A 1074 41.20 0.29 11.15
CA LEU A 1074 39.74 0.29 11.16
C LEU A 1074 39.16 -0.41 12.41
N ARG A 1075 39.82 -1.46 12.91
CA ARG A 1075 39.46 -2.08 14.19
C ARG A 1075 39.68 -1.14 15.37
N GLN A 1076 40.77 -0.38 15.35
CA GLN A 1076 41.04 0.64 16.37
C GLN A 1076 39.96 1.73 16.34
N LEU A 1077 39.56 2.19 15.16
CA LEU A 1077 38.46 3.14 14.98
C LEU A 1077 37.13 2.60 15.54
N LEU A 1078 36.83 1.32 15.28
CA LEU A 1078 35.66 0.64 15.84
C LEU A 1078 35.71 0.50 17.36
N SER A 1079 36.89 0.37 17.97
CA SER A 1079 37.03 0.34 19.44
C SER A 1079 36.96 1.72 20.08
N GLN A 1080 37.45 2.75 19.39
CA GLN A 1080 37.47 4.13 19.88
C GLN A 1080 36.09 4.78 19.84
N HIS A 1081 35.29 4.50 18.82
CA HIS A 1081 33.98 5.11 18.64
C HIS A 1081 32.84 4.11 18.75
N ARG A 1082 31.76 4.52 19.43
CA ARG A 1082 30.51 3.73 19.58
C ARG A 1082 29.46 4.05 18.50
N PHE A 1083 29.83 4.75 17.43
CA PHE A 1083 28.92 5.11 16.34
C PHE A 1083 28.39 3.90 15.58
N ARG A 1084 27.15 4.00 15.09
CA ARG A 1084 26.45 2.90 14.38
C ARG A 1084 26.79 2.82 12.89
N GLY A 1085 27.49 3.79 12.35
CA GLY A 1085 27.98 3.79 10.97
C GLY A 1085 28.75 5.07 10.66
N PHE A 1086 29.40 5.09 9.50
CA PHE A 1086 30.38 6.09 9.12
C PHE A 1086 30.18 6.49 7.66
N PRO A 1087 30.15 7.79 7.34
CA PRO A 1087 30.23 8.24 5.96
C PRO A 1087 31.64 7.97 5.41
N VAL A 1088 31.71 7.52 4.17
CA VAL A 1088 32.95 7.29 3.45
C VAL A 1088 33.19 8.44 2.49
N ILE A 1089 34.31 9.10 2.63
CA ILE A 1089 34.73 10.24 1.80
C ILE A 1089 35.98 9.89 1.01
N ASP A 1090 36.19 10.54 -0.14
CA ASP A 1090 37.39 10.33 -0.94
C ASP A 1090 38.65 10.78 -0.18
N ASN A 1091 38.72 12.07 0.14
CA ASN A 1091 39.85 12.70 0.83
C ASN A 1091 39.35 13.70 1.87
N SER A 1092 40.11 13.92 2.96
CA SER A 1092 39.73 14.84 4.05
C SER A 1092 39.66 16.32 3.63
N ARG A 1093 40.30 16.70 2.51
CA ARG A 1093 40.31 18.09 2.00
C ARG A 1093 39.03 18.45 1.25
N ASP A 1094 38.65 17.59 0.29
CA ASP A 1094 37.50 17.85 -0.59
C ASP A 1094 36.21 17.26 -0.01
N ALA A 1095 36.31 16.29 0.92
CA ALA A 1095 35.19 15.62 1.58
C ALA A 1095 34.09 15.15 0.61
N LEU A 1096 34.48 14.71 -0.60
CA LEU A 1096 33.57 14.16 -1.59
C LEU A 1096 32.96 12.87 -1.04
N LEU A 1097 31.63 12.81 -0.98
CA LEU A 1097 30.92 11.65 -0.45
C LEU A 1097 30.96 10.49 -1.46
N LEU A 1098 31.49 9.34 -1.05
CA LEU A 1098 31.50 8.11 -1.84
C LEU A 1098 30.41 7.12 -1.40
N GLY A 1099 30.06 7.12 -0.12
CA GLY A 1099 29.07 6.19 0.40
C GLY A 1099 28.92 6.22 1.92
N TYR A 1100 28.25 5.21 2.46
CA TYR A 1100 28.05 5.03 3.89
C TYR A 1100 28.21 3.56 4.26
N ILE A 1101 28.92 3.27 5.34
CA ILE A 1101 29.09 1.90 5.85
C ILE A 1101 28.62 1.80 7.30
N SER A 1102 27.84 0.77 7.62
CA SER A 1102 27.41 0.54 9.00
C SER A 1102 28.52 -0.11 9.84
N ARG A 1103 28.46 0.08 11.17
CA ARG A 1103 29.42 -0.52 12.10
C ARG A 1103 29.44 -2.05 11.99
N THR A 1104 28.27 -2.65 11.87
CA THR A 1104 28.09 -4.11 11.82
C THR A 1104 28.65 -4.69 10.53
N GLU A 1105 28.42 -4.03 9.40
CA GLU A 1105 29.00 -4.42 8.10
C GLU A 1105 30.53 -4.32 8.13
N LEU A 1106 31.07 -3.21 8.65
CA LEU A 1106 32.51 -3.02 8.75
C LEU A 1106 33.14 -4.06 9.68
N GLN A 1107 32.57 -4.28 10.87
CA GLN A 1107 33.06 -5.27 11.82
C GLN A 1107 33.03 -6.68 11.24
N TYR A 1108 31.94 -7.05 10.58
CA TYR A 1108 31.81 -8.37 9.96
C TYR A 1108 32.79 -8.56 8.81
N ALA A 1109 32.94 -7.56 7.93
CA ALA A 1109 33.89 -7.61 6.82
C ALA A 1109 35.34 -7.78 7.30
N LEU A 1110 35.72 -7.07 8.37
CA LEU A 1110 37.04 -7.19 8.99
C LEU A 1110 37.23 -8.54 9.69
N GLN A 1111 36.21 -9.06 10.38
CA GLN A 1111 36.28 -10.37 11.02
C GLN A 1111 36.38 -11.50 9.99
N LEU A 1112 35.62 -11.42 8.89
CA LEU A 1112 35.67 -12.37 7.79
C LEU A 1112 37.05 -12.38 7.11
N ALA A 1113 37.70 -11.21 7.00
CA ALA A 1113 39.05 -11.10 6.44
C ALA A 1113 40.11 -11.81 7.31
N LEU A 1114 39.93 -11.79 8.64
CA LEU A 1114 40.87 -12.35 9.61
C LEU A 1114 40.63 -13.85 9.89
N THR A 1115 39.43 -14.35 9.62
CA THR A 1115 39.02 -15.74 9.90
C THR A 1115 39.34 -16.63 8.68
N PRO A 1116 39.65 -17.93 8.85
CA PRO A 1116 39.82 -18.86 7.72
C PRO A 1116 38.58 -18.85 6.81
N PRO A 1117 38.73 -18.88 5.47
CA PRO A 1117 39.92 -19.30 4.70
C PRO A 1117 40.88 -18.18 4.26
N ARG A 1118 40.58 -16.90 4.52
CA ARG A 1118 41.40 -15.76 4.04
C ARG A 1118 42.59 -15.44 4.95
N SER A 1119 42.37 -15.44 6.27
CA SER A 1119 43.42 -15.24 7.30
C SER A 1119 44.41 -14.10 7.01
N LEU A 1120 43.90 -12.93 6.59
CA LEU A 1120 44.73 -11.76 6.28
C LEU A 1120 45.39 -11.18 7.55
N ALA A 1121 46.52 -10.49 7.40
CA ALA A 1121 47.20 -9.85 8.51
C ALA A 1121 46.49 -8.54 8.91
N ALA A 1122 46.62 -8.12 10.17
CA ALA A 1122 46.04 -6.85 10.64
C ALA A 1122 46.62 -5.62 9.92
N GLU A 1123 47.85 -5.72 9.39
CA GLU A 1123 48.51 -4.66 8.64
C GLU A 1123 48.07 -4.58 7.16
N THR A 1124 47.21 -5.49 6.70
CA THR A 1124 46.71 -5.47 5.32
C THR A 1124 45.93 -4.19 5.04
N GLU A 1125 46.22 -3.55 3.91
CA GLU A 1125 45.53 -2.35 3.45
C GLU A 1125 44.09 -2.66 3.02
N ALA A 1126 43.19 -1.76 3.39
CA ALA A 1126 41.77 -1.83 3.08
C ALA A 1126 41.34 -0.60 2.27
N TYR A 1127 40.51 -0.81 1.25
CA TYR A 1127 40.08 0.25 0.33
C TYR A 1127 38.55 0.31 0.18
N PHE A 1128 38.05 1.53 0.02
CA PHE A 1128 36.66 1.81 -0.34
C PHE A 1128 36.54 2.44 -1.74
N SER A 1129 37.65 2.62 -2.45
CA SER A 1129 37.67 3.01 -3.87
C SER A 1129 38.25 1.90 -4.73
N HIS A 1130 37.91 1.92 -6.02
CA HIS A 1130 38.39 0.92 -6.97
C HIS A 1130 39.90 1.10 -7.19
N GLN A 1131 40.69 0.08 -6.88
CA GLN A 1131 42.11 0.02 -7.23
C GLN A 1131 42.35 -1.03 -8.32
N PRO A 1132 42.62 -0.62 -9.57
CA PRO A 1132 42.76 -1.56 -10.70
C PRO A 1132 43.99 -2.47 -10.63
N LEU A 1133 44.95 -2.17 -9.75
CA LEU A 1133 46.25 -2.87 -9.66
C LEU A 1133 46.46 -3.63 -8.34
N SER A 1134 45.47 -3.63 -7.43
CA SER A 1134 45.58 -4.29 -6.13
C SER A 1134 45.28 -5.79 -6.24
N ASP A 1135 46.15 -6.63 -5.69
CA ASP A 1135 45.94 -8.09 -5.66
C ASP A 1135 44.88 -8.45 -4.59
N PRO A 1136 43.79 -9.14 -4.95
CA PRO A 1136 42.70 -9.50 -4.03
C PRO A 1136 43.09 -10.53 -2.94
N THR A 1137 44.30 -11.09 -3.01
CA THR A 1137 44.86 -11.97 -1.98
C THR A 1137 45.64 -11.22 -0.90
N THR A 1138 46.10 -9.99 -1.18
CA THR A 1138 46.95 -9.20 -0.27
C THR A 1138 46.30 -7.90 0.18
N SER A 1139 45.13 -7.55 -0.35
CA SER A 1139 44.36 -6.35 -0.03
C SER A 1139 42.89 -6.66 0.27
N LEU A 1140 42.23 -5.79 1.05
CA LEU A 1140 40.83 -5.93 1.41
C LEU A 1140 39.94 -4.89 0.72
N ASP A 1141 39.08 -5.33 -0.19
CA ASP A 1141 38.07 -4.48 -0.83
C ASP A 1141 36.80 -4.41 0.04
N LEU A 1142 36.49 -3.21 0.54
CA LEU A 1142 35.32 -2.92 1.37
C LEU A 1142 34.16 -2.28 0.59
N ARG A 1143 34.34 -1.96 -0.71
CA ARG A 1143 33.25 -1.42 -1.56
C ARG A 1143 31.98 -2.27 -1.59
N PRO A 1144 32.05 -3.61 -1.60
CA PRO A 1144 30.84 -4.43 -1.60
C PRO A 1144 30.05 -4.33 -0.30
N TRP A 1145 30.65 -3.87 0.80
CA TRP A 1145 30.01 -3.74 2.13
C TRP A 1145 29.50 -2.33 2.40
N MET A 1146 29.94 -1.36 1.61
CA MET A 1146 29.50 0.02 1.67
C MET A 1146 28.23 0.23 0.84
N ASP A 1147 27.32 1.05 1.35
CA ASP A 1147 26.25 1.66 0.54
C ASP A 1147 26.84 2.73 -0.36
N GLN A 1148 26.86 2.47 -1.66
CA GLN A 1148 27.42 3.39 -2.66
C GLN A 1148 26.42 4.47 -3.09
N THR A 1149 25.14 4.30 -2.76
CA THR A 1149 24.06 5.20 -3.17
C THR A 1149 23.18 5.60 -1.97
N PRO A 1150 23.74 6.15 -0.88
CA PRO A 1150 22.94 6.59 0.23
C PRO A 1150 22.04 7.76 -0.19
N ILE A 1151 20.87 7.88 0.43
CA ILE A 1151 19.96 9.00 0.17
C ILE A 1151 20.62 10.31 0.62
N THR A 1152 20.75 11.24 -0.33
CA THR A 1152 21.35 12.55 -0.09
C THR A 1152 20.35 13.67 -0.31
N LEU A 1153 20.43 14.71 0.53
CA LEU A 1153 19.71 15.96 0.37
C LEU A 1153 20.67 17.14 0.32
N ASN A 1154 20.24 18.24 -0.28
CA ASN A 1154 21.01 19.48 -0.20
C ASN A 1154 21.02 19.99 1.26
N ALA A 1155 22.16 20.43 1.78
CA ALA A 1155 22.25 21.02 3.13
C ALA A 1155 21.28 22.21 3.36
N LYS A 1156 20.89 22.91 2.29
CA LYS A 1156 19.92 24.03 2.32
C LYS A 1156 18.46 23.59 2.21
N ALA A 1157 18.17 22.29 2.10
CA ALA A 1157 16.81 21.77 2.07
C ALA A 1157 16.06 22.12 3.37
N SER A 1158 14.74 22.28 3.30
CA SER A 1158 13.92 22.51 4.49
C SER A 1158 13.92 21.28 5.39
N PHE A 1159 13.90 21.50 6.71
CA PHE A 1159 13.77 20.43 7.68
C PHE A 1159 12.45 19.67 7.50
N GLN A 1160 11.36 20.37 7.12
CA GLN A 1160 10.08 19.74 6.77
C GLN A 1160 10.19 18.70 5.64
N LEU A 1161 10.97 18.99 4.59
CA LEU A 1161 11.22 18.00 3.53
C LEU A 1161 11.96 16.77 4.07
N THR A 1162 12.97 17.01 4.92
CA THR A 1162 13.73 15.94 5.59
C THR A 1162 12.80 15.06 6.45
N VAL A 1163 11.98 15.66 7.31
CA VAL A 1163 10.99 14.95 8.15
C VAL A 1163 10.03 14.13 7.28
N SER A 1164 9.47 14.73 6.22
CA SER A 1164 8.56 14.04 5.31
C SER A 1164 9.24 12.85 4.61
N MET A 1165 10.54 12.92 4.33
CA MET A 1165 11.29 11.78 3.79
C MET A 1165 11.46 10.66 4.80
N PHE A 1166 11.83 10.97 6.06
CA PHE A 1166 11.91 9.97 7.13
C PHE A 1166 10.57 9.27 7.38
N GLN A 1167 9.48 10.04 7.39
CA GLN A 1167 8.11 9.58 7.56
C GLN A 1167 7.62 8.67 6.42
N LYS A 1168 7.73 9.13 5.16
CA LYS A 1168 7.14 8.42 4.01
C LYS A 1168 8.00 7.27 3.49
N LEU A 1169 9.33 7.45 3.48
CA LEU A 1169 10.27 6.44 2.95
C LEU A 1169 10.83 5.52 4.06
N GLY A 1170 10.64 5.87 5.34
CA GLY A 1170 11.15 5.08 6.46
C GLY A 1170 12.68 5.08 6.53
N LEU A 1171 13.33 6.21 6.22
CA LEU A 1171 14.79 6.29 6.16
C LEU A 1171 15.43 6.04 7.54
N ARG A 1172 16.62 5.42 7.55
CA ARG A 1172 17.44 5.27 8.75
C ARG A 1172 18.29 6.52 9.01
N TYR A 1173 18.85 7.07 7.94
CA TYR A 1173 19.70 8.26 7.93
C TYR A 1173 19.58 8.98 6.59
N VAL A 1174 19.95 10.26 6.58
CA VAL A 1174 20.07 11.11 5.39
C VAL A 1174 21.39 11.86 5.47
N LEU A 1175 22.15 11.85 4.38
CA LEU A 1175 23.39 12.61 4.25
C LEU A 1175 23.12 13.94 3.56
N PHE A 1176 23.67 15.02 4.09
CA PHE A 1176 23.55 16.34 3.48
C PHE A 1176 24.80 16.64 2.67
N THR A 1177 24.61 16.98 1.41
CA THR A 1177 25.70 17.33 0.51
C THR A 1177 25.50 18.71 -0.11
N ASP A 1178 26.60 19.36 -0.47
CA ASP A 1178 26.60 20.54 -1.34
C ASP A 1178 27.61 20.31 -2.45
N ARG A 1179 27.11 20.23 -3.70
CA ARG A 1179 27.91 19.87 -4.88
C ARG A 1179 28.72 18.57 -4.72
N GLY A 1180 28.14 17.57 -4.04
CA GLY A 1180 28.78 16.27 -3.79
C GLY A 1180 29.70 16.23 -2.56
N MET A 1181 30.03 17.37 -1.96
CA MET A 1181 30.80 17.41 -0.71
C MET A 1181 29.89 17.16 0.48
N LEU A 1182 30.31 16.29 1.39
CA LEU A 1182 29.59 16.01 2.64
C LEU A 1182 29.58 17.28 3.53
N LYS A 1183 28.39 17.62 4.04
CA LYS A 1183 28.19 18.74 4.98
C LYS A 1183 27.66 18.29 6.33
N GLY A 1184 26.87 17.22 6.36
CA GLY A 1184 26.35 16.68 7.60
C GLY A 1184 25.53 15.41 7.42
N LEU A 1185 24.99 14.92 8.53
CA LEU A 1185 24.16 13.72 8.63
C LEU A 1185 22.97 14.02 9.56
N LEU A 1186 21.79 13.52 9.23
CA LEU A 1186 20.70 13.33 10.20
C LEU A 1186 20.33 11.85 10.26
N THR A 1187 20.05 11.37 11.47
CA THR A 1187 19.44 10.06 11.71
C THR A 1187 17.99 10.20 12.11
N LYS A 1188 17.24 9.08 12.05
CA LYS A 1188 15.85 9.03 12.53
C LYS A 1188 15.70 9.49 13.99
N LYS A 1189 16.72 9.24 14.82
CA LYS A 1189 16.73 9.65 16.24
C LYS A 1189 16.85 11.15 16.40
N ASP A 1190 17.73 11.78 15.61
CA ASP A 1190 17.96 13.23 15.66
C ASP A 1190 16.68 13.98 15.26
N VAL A 1191 16.00 13.49 14.20
CA VAL A 1191 14.71 14.03 13.78
C VAL A 1191 13.65 13.90 14.89
N TRP A 1192 13.56 12.72 15.50
CA TRP A 1192 12.63 12.46 16.59
C TRP A 1192 12.88 13.37 17.80
N TYR A 1193 14.15 13.56 18.18
CA TYR A 1193 14.53 14.42 19.29
C TYR A 1193 14.14 15.89 19.04
N VAL A 1194 14.42 16.39 17.83
CA VAL A 1194 14.08 17.76 17.44
C VAL A 1194 12.57 17.97 17.42
N MET A 1195 11.80 16.99 16.92
CA MET A 1195 10.35 17.08 16.91
C MET A 1195 9.76 17.11 18.32
N ASN A 1196 10.25 16.25 19.22
CA ASN A 1196 9.70 16.17 20.58
C ASN A 1196 10.15 17.31 21.49
N GLY A 1197 11.40 17.77 21.38
CA GLY A 1197 11.89 18.90 22.18
C GLY A 1197 11.07 20.17 21.95
N ILE A 1198 10.56 20.34 20.72
CA ILE A 1198 9.67 21.47 20.36
C ILE A 1198 8.26 21.28 20.94
N GLU A 1199 7.77 20.05 21.03
CA GLU A 1199 6.46 19.76 21.63
C GLU A 1199 6.47 20.05 23.14
N GLU A 1200 7.55 19.71 23.84
CA GLU A 1200 7.74 19.99 25.27
C GLU A 1200 7.80 21.50 25.56
N GLU A 1201 8.56 22.29 24.78
CA GLU A 1201 8.60 23.76 24.89
C GLU A 1201 7.22 24.43 24.70
N ARG A 1202 6.35 23.81 23.91
CA ARG A 1202 5.00 24.34 23.64
C ARG A 1202 4.01 24.01 24.75
N GLU A 1203 4.16 22.86 25.42
CA GLU A 1203 3.34 22.46 26.56
C GLU A 1203 3.66 23.29 27.83
N GLU A 1204 4.90 23.77 27.98
CA GLU A 1204 5.32 24.57 29.14
C GLU A 1204 4.95 26.07 29.08
N GLY A 1205 4.31 26.53 28.00
CA GLY A 1205 3.70 27.86 27.95
C GLY A 1205 4.70 29.00 27.76
N GLY A 1206 5.05 29.26 26.50
CA GLY A 1206 5.38 30.58 25.94
C GLY A 1206 6.05 31.62 26.84
N ALA A 1207 7.36 31.50 27.02
CA ALA A 1207 8.25 32.64 27.26
C ALA A 1207 9.32 32.66 26.16
N GLY A 1208 9.23 33.62 25.25
CA GLY A 1208 10.11 33.71 24.09
C GLY A 1208 11.58 33.92 24.48
N ILE A 1209 12.45 33.03 23.98
CA ILE A 1209 13.88 33.29 23.80
C ILE A 1209 14.19 32.96 22.34
N GLY A 1210 14.77 33.93 21.64
CA GLY A 1210 14.99 33.89 20.21
C GLY A 1210 15.95 32.78 19.77
N VAL A 1211 15.73 32.32 18.54
CA VAL A 1211 16.68 31.52 17.76
C VAL A 1211 18.03 32.24 17.74
N GLY A 1212 18.97 31.79 18.58
CA GLY A 1212 20.26 32.44 18.74
C GLY A 1212 21.29 31.52 19.40
N ARG A 1213 22.12 30.89 18.56
CA ARG A 1213 23.42 30.26 18.86
C ARG A 1213 23.45 29.19 19.97
N GLY A 1214 23.58 27.94 19.52
CA GLY A 1214 24.44 26.93 20.14
C GLY A 1214 24.10 26.56 21.58
N GLY A 1215 23.27 25.54 21.76
CA GLY A 1215 23.45 24.63 22.88
C GLY A 1215 24.77 23.89 22.69
N LEU A 1216 25.88 24.57 23.00
CA LEU A 1216 27.11 23.89 23.35
C LEU A 1216 26.76 22.96 24.51
N ARG A 1217 27.18 21.70 24.35
CA ARG A 1217 27.70 20.88 25.45
C ARG A 1217 28.53 21.79 26.35
N GLU A 1218 27.96 22.28 27.44
CA GLU A 1218 28.76 22.79 28.54
C GLU A 1218 29.18 21.57 29.36
N GLU A 1219 30.49 21.34 29.33
CA GLU A 1219 31.23 20.50 30.27
C GLU A 1219 30.89 20.95 31.70
N GLY A 1220 29.94 20.25 32.32
CA GLY A 1220 29.83 20.18 33.76
C GLY A 1220 30.71 19.02 34.24
N ASP A 1221 31.82 19.37 34.90
CA ASP A 1221 32.90 18.49 35.38
C ASP A 1221 32.50 17.39 36.39
N ASP A 1222 31.22 17.02 36.52
CA ASP A 1222 30.73 16.00 37.46
C ASP A 1222 29.89 14.88 36.80
N ASP A 1223 29.74 14.86 35.46
CA ASP A 1223 28.83 13.92 34.75
C ASP A 1223 29.49 13.07 33.64
N GLU A 1224 30.81 12.84 33.67
CA GLU A 1224 31.52 12.01 32.68
C GLU A 1224 31.04 10.53 32.65
N GLU A 1225 30.40 10.00 33.70
CA GLU A 1225 29.82 8.65 33.68
C GLU A 1225 28.46 8.55 32.99
N SER A 1226 27.79 9.67 32.70
CA SER A 1226 26.44 9.69 32.13
C SER A 1226 26.41 9.77 30.60
N GLU A 1227 27.38 10.46 29.96
CA GLU A 1227 27.52 10.48 28.50
C GLU A 1227 28.11 9.18 27.93
N GLU A 1228 28.87 8.41 28.74
CA GLU A 1228 29.35 7.08 28.36
C GLU A 1228 28.28 5.99 28.46
N ARG A 1229 27.15 6.26 29.12
CA ARG A 1229 25.97 5.40 29.15
C ARG A 1229 25.06 5.77 27.97
N GLY A 1230 25.22 5.05 26.86
CA GLY A 1230 24.18 5.03 25.84
C GLY A 1230 22.85 4.72 26.53
N LEU A 1231 21.84 5.58 26.36
CA LEU A 1231 20.54 5.57 27.06
C LEU A 1231 19.65 4.32 26.80
N LEU A 1232 20.22 3.25 26.26
CA LEU A 1232 19.67 1.91 26.12
C LEU A 1232 20.70 0.82 26.49
N GLY A 1233 21.70 1.14 27.32
CA GLY A 1233 22.43 0.12 28.04
C GLY A 1233 21.43 -0.64 28.92
N THR A 1234 21.41 -1.96 28.79
CA THR A 1234 20.80 -2.81 29.81
C THR A 1234 21.33 -2.39 31.17
N PRO A 1235 20.51 -2.37 32.25
CA PRO A 1235 21.08 -2.42 33.58
C PRO A 1235 22.04 -3.61 33.59
N GLU A 1236 23.23 -3.43 34.16
CA GLU A 1236 24.22 -4.48 34.37
C GLU A 1236 23.50 -5.78 34.71
N GLU A 1237 23.69 -6.79 33.85
CA GLU A 1237 23.50 -8.17 34.29
C GLU A 1237 24.36 -8.30 35.56
N GLU A 1238 23.70 -8.53 36.70
CA GLU A 1238 24.35 -9.05 37.88
C GLU A 1238 25.17 -10.27 37.40
N GLN A 1239 26.48 -10.07 37.33
CA GLN A 1239 27.44 -11.17 37.33
C GLN A 1239 27.15 -11.99 38.59
N ASP A 1240 26.44 -13.09 38.42
CA ASP A 1240 26.58 -14.27 39.27
C ASP A 1240 26.24 -15.52 38.44
N ASP A 1241 27.31 -16.23 38.10
CA ASP A 1241 27.42 -17.67 37.83
C ASP A 1241 26.28 -18.39 37.07
N PHE A 1242 26.46 -18.53 35.76
CA PHE A 1242 26.05 -19.76 35.05
C PHE A 1242 27.12 -20.18 34.03
N ILE A 1243 28.30 -20.54 34.56
CA ILE A 1243 29.28 -21.33 33.82
C ILE A 1243 28.79 -22.79 33.79
N GLY A 1244 28.56 -23.31 32.59
CA GLY A 1244 28.71 -24.73 32.30
C GLY A 1244 27.41 -25.51 32.07
N ALA A 1245 27.03 -25.65 30.80
CA ALA A 1245 26.70 -26.94 30.19
C ALA A 1245 26.13 -26.71 28.78
N HIS A 1246 26.92 -27.00 27.75
CA HIS A 1246 26.48 -27.76 26.58
C HIS A 1246 27.69 -28.07 25.69
N ASP A 1247 28.52 -29.00 26.18
CA ASP A 1247 29.12 -30.02 25.33
C ASP A 1247 28.24 -31.27 25.53
N ARG A 1248 27.31 -31.49 24.58
CA ARG A 1248 26.72 -32.77 24.14
C ARG A 1248 25.50 -32.55 23.27
#